data_AF-A0A8J3VI75-F1
#
_entry.id   AF-A0A8J3VI75-F1
#
_cell.length_a   1.000
_cell.length_b   1.000
_cell.length_c   1.000
_cell.angle_alpha   90.00
_cell.angle_beta   90.00
_cell.angle_gamma   90.00
#
_symmetry.space_group_name_H-M   'P 1'
#
loop_
_entity.id
_entity.type
_entity.pdbx_description
1 polymer ?
#
loop_
_entity_poly.entity_id
_entity_poly.type
_entity_poly.pdbx_seq_one_letter_code
_entity_poly.pdbx_strand_id
1 'polypeptide(L)'
;MHLVFARGSGAGLGSPEALKFFDTARTQLTAVGLSSSIAEVGDLDNNGVVGLGEYPALYGFGWVMFPTYSGSVDWGVTELINYLNDRVTRPGCQREAIVLGGYSQGADVVGTALQDPRLHLEALSHIAYMATYGDPRHNTGSFFGCLVQIPQWVKGDAGCTSDGAPLQPRYPYARSGFEGKTGSWCATGDGICSHNILMVPGTHASGIYTNTWIPDSAPVIATAARAKANEFNAQPPPAAGNPFGYLDAAGIVADKLYVRGWAIDPDTTGSITIHTYVDGNHVGATTANTSRPDIGAAYPSFGNNHGYYAEYAVGYGAHQVCSYAINTGAGSANPQLPSCRTVLRPVPARNNADFDGNNHDDLVLLAQPASGSGVAVNVGKSTGSGYWMQQWWADSYTPFVNATPLAGDVSGDGKADYIYLLATTTGSEVWVARSTGTAFSPAERWWTGNGWGYAGIKPSLGDMNGDGAEDLVLTTNEPTGGTAVNVALSTRTGFATQTLWWFDIYTDWTNMTPLIGDVTGDKVADYTFTTPSPTGVKAWMLKSTYAGLAQPQVWWDGSGWVYSRIKANLGDIDGNGANDLVLTYREPDGSTSLHIGRSTLSGFWVQLWWYDPYTSWDWMTPFVGNVNGDGNDDYGFTTPSPGGTGAWVLRSTNTTLLTPQVWWNGEGWGYSGIKVARR
;
A
#
# COMPACT_ATOMS: atom_id res chain seq x y z
N MET A 1 10.02 -34.71 14.45
CA MET A 1 10.27 -33.55 13.56
C MET A 1 10.85 -34.04 12.26
N HIS A 2 10.53 -33.38 11.15
CA HIS A 2 11.14 -33.68 9.86
C HIS A 2 11.88 -32.44 9.34
N LEU A 3 13.17 -32.57 9.06
CA LEU A 3 14.01 -31.51 8.52
C LEU A 3 14.20 -31.75 7.02
N VAL A 4 13.82 -30.79 6.19
CA VAL A 4 14.02 -30.87 4.74
C VAL A 4 14.96 -29.75 4.30
N PHE A 5 15.97 -30.06 3.49
CA PHE A 5 16.91 -29.05 2.98
C PHE A 5 16.99 -29.04 1.46
N ALA A 6 16.93 -27.86 0.85
CA ALA A 6 17.19 -27.66 -0.58
C ALA A 6 18.56 -27.00 -0.78
N ARG A 7 19.43 -27.67 -1.53
CA ARG A 7 20.81 -27.24 -1.77
C ARG A 7 20.93 -26.14 -2.84
N GLY A 8 22.02 -25.38 -2.77
CA GLY A 8 22.31 -24.26 -3.68
C GLY A 8 23.00 -24.67 -4.98
N SER A 9 23.10 -23.73 -5.92
CA SER A 9 23.71 -23.92 -7.24
C SER A 9 25.09 -24.59 -7.16
N GLY A 10 25.28 -25.66 -7.92
CA GLY A 10 26.53 -26.40 -8.01
C GLY A 10 26.85 -27.32 -6.82
N ALA A 11 25.96 -27.41 -5.83
CA ALA A 11 26.11 -28.34 -4.70
C ALA A 11 25.56 -29.74 -5.02
N GLY A 12 26.27 -30.78 -4.57
CA GLY A 12 25.78 -32.17 -4.56
C GLY A 12 24.98 -32.48 -3.29
N LEU A 13 24.40 -33.69 -3.23
CA LEU A 13 23.78 -34.23 -2.01
C LEU A 13 24.80 -34.24 -0.86
N GLY A 14 24.36 -33.91 0.35
CA GLY A 14 25.25 -33.82 1.52
C GLY A 14 26.24 -32.65 1.42
N SER A 15 25.81 -31.52 0.87
CA SER A 15 26.65 -30.32 0.82
C SER A 15 27.04 -29.85 2.23
N PRO A 16 28.14 -29.09 2.39
CA PRO A 16 28.54 -28.55 3.69
C PRO A 16 27.41 -27.79 4.40
N GLU A 17 26.63 -27.00 3.67
CA GLU A 17 25.47 -26.26 4.19
C GLU A 17 24.38 -27.20 4.67
N ALA A 18 24.02 -28.22 3.87
CA ALA A 18 23.00 -29.20 4.22
C ALA A 18 23.39 -30.01 5.47
N LEU A 19 24.60 -30.56 5.49
CA LEU A 19 25.12 -31.32 6.62
C LEU A 19 25.14 -30.47 7.90
N LYS A 20 25.57 -29.22 7.78
CA LYS A 20 25.64 -28.31 8.92
C LYS A 20 24.27 -27.89 9.43
N PHE A 21 23.31 -27.67 8.55
CA PHE A 21 21.91 -27.40 8.91
C PHE A 21 21.33 -28.58 9.69
N PHE A 22 21.49 -29.79 9.18
CA PHE A 22 20.98 -30.98 9.86
C PHE A 22 21.65 -31.22 11.21
N ASP A 23 22.97 -31.09 11.30
CA ASP A 23 23.73 -31.32 12.53
C ASP A 23 23.35 -30.32 13.64
N THR A 24 23.35 -29.02 13.31
CA THR A 24 23.05 -27.95 14.27
C THR A 24 21.58 -27.97 14.71
N ALA A 25 20.64 -28.12 13.76
CA ALA A 25 19.22 -28.22 14.09
C ALA A 25 18.92 -29.48 14.90
N ARG A 26 19.47 -30.65 14.53
CA ARG A 26 19.27 -31.90 15.29
C ARG A 26 19.81 -31.80 16.71
N THR A 27 20.96 -31.17 16.90
CA THR A 27 21.53 -30.93 18.24
C THR A 27 20.58 -30.12 19.11
N GLN A 28 20.07 -28.99 18.61
CA GLN A 28 19.13 -28.13 19.36
C GLN A 28 17.76 -28.79 19.58
N LEU A 29 17.26 -29.54 18.58
CA LEU A 29 16.03 -30.32 18.72
C LEU A 29 16.15 -31.39 19.80
N THR A 30 17.28 -32.11 19.83
CA THR A 30 17.54 -33.12 20.87
C THR A 30 17.62 -32.47 22.24
N ALA A 31 18.26 -31.31 22.35
CA ALA A 31 18.37 -30.55 23.60
C ALA A 31 17.01 -30.13 24.16
N VAL A 32 16.04 -29.81 23.30
CA VAL A 32 14.68 -29.53 23.75
C VAL A 32 13.84 -30.77 23.96
N GLY A 33 14.29 -31.98 23.58
CA GLY A 33 13.57 -33.25 23.74
C GLY A 33 12.72 -33.63 22.52
N LEU A 34 13.18 -33.32 21.32
CA LEU A 34 12.54 -33.69 20.05
C LEU A 34 13.48 -34.58 19.23
N SER A 35 12.94 -35.67 18.66
CA SER A 35 13.62 -36.45 17.64
C SER A 35 13.42 -35.85 16.25
N SER A 36 14.40 -36.02 15.37
CA SER A 36 14.32 -35.57 13.98
C SER A 36 14.73 -36.63 12.97
N SER A 37 14.03 -36.62 11.83
CA SER A 37 14.44 -37.25 10.57
C SER A 37 14.87 -36.16 9.58
N ILE A 38 15.60 -36.53 8.53
CA ILE A 38 16.12 -35.60 7.52
C ILE A 38 15.74 -36.05 6.10
N ALA A 39 15.66 -35.11 5.17
CA ALA A 39 15.55 -35.36 3.75
C ALA A 39 16.17 -34.18 2.96
N GLU A 40 16.72 -34.46 1.77
CA GLU A 40 17.25 -33.43 0.87
C GLU A 40 16.42 -33.39 -0.43
N VAL A 41 16.03 -32.18 -0.87
CA VAL A 41 15.32 -32.00 -2.15
C VAL A 41 16.24 -32.43 -3.28
N GLY A 42 15.78 -33.29 -4.18
CA GLY A 42 16.58 -33.97 -5.20
C GLY A 42 17.07 -35.36 -4.79
N ASP A 43 16.64 -35.87 -3.63
CA ASP A 43 16.79 -37.26 -3.15
C ASP A 43 15.69 -37.57 -2.12
N LEU A 44 14.47 -37.03 -2.33
CA LEU A 44 13.36 -37.21 -1.39
C LEU A 44 12.79 -38.65 -1.39
N ASP A 45 13.15 -39.45 -2.39
CA ASP A 45 12.91 -40.89 -2.44
C ASP A 45 14.02 -41.72 -1.78
N ASN A 46 15.11 -41.07 -1.34
CA ASN A 46 16.22 -41.63 -0.57
C ASN A 46 16.91 -42.80 -1.31
N ASN A 47 17.12 -42.62 -2.62
CA ASN A 47 17.84 -43.56 -3.49
C ASN A 47 19.35 -43.21 -3.61
N GLY A 48 19.76 -42.04 -3.08
CA GLY A 48 21.14 -41.54 -3.06
C GLY A 48 21.62 -40.93 -4.39
N VAL A 49 20.75 -40.74 -5.37
CA VAL A 49 21.08 -40.25 -6.72
C VAL A 49 20.04 -39.24 -7.22
N VAL A 50 20.51 -38.11 -7.77
CA VAL A 50 19.61 -37.14 -8.40
C VAL A 50 19.19 -37.66 -9.79
N GLY A 51 17.94 -38.11 -9.89
CA GLY A 51 17.31 -38.68 -11.08
C GLY A 51 16.73 -37.67 -12.07
N LEU A 52 16.18 -38.17 -13.18
CA LEU A 52 15.43 -37.35 -14.13
C LEU A 52 14.08 -36.94 -13.53
N GLY A 53 13.84 -35.63 -13.42
CA GLY A 53 12.63 -35.07 -12.81
C GLY A 53 12.77 -34.69 -11.33
N GLU A 54 13.96 -34.91 -10.76
CA GLU A 54 14.34 -34.45 -9.42
C GLU A 54 15.17 -33.17 -9.50
N TYR A 55 15.15 -32.38 -8.42
CA TYR A 55 15.80 -31.08 -8.33
C TYR A 55 17.30 -31.15 -8.66
N PRO A 56 17.73 -30.60 -9.81
CA PRO A 56 19.13 -30.51 -10.15
C PRO A 56 19.63 -29.13 -9.77
N ALA A 57 20.45 -29.06 -8.71
CA ALA A 57 21.11 -27.82 -8.35
C ALA A 57 22.16 -27.44 -9.40
N LEU A 58 21.84 -26.47 -10.27
CA LEU A 58 22.59 -26.22 -11.50
C LEU A 58 23.90 -25.45 -11.25
N TYR A 59 24.90 -25.69 -12.12
CA TYR A 59 26.15 -24.92 -12.15
C TYR A 59 26.02 -23.69 -13.09
N GLY A 60 26.23 -22.47 -12.57
CA GLY A 60 26.48 -21.29 -13.41
C GLY A 60 26.03 -19.93 -12.85
N PHE A 61 26.91 -18.92 -12.94
CA PHE A 61 26.61 -17.49 -12.80
C PHE A 61 26.90 -16.82 -14.15
N GLY A 62 25.86 -16.65 -14.99
CA GLY A 62 26.00 -15.99 -16.29
C GLY A 62 24.64 -15.62 -16.85
N TRP A 63 24.48 -14.35 -17.25
CA TRP A 63 23.25 -13.69 -17.73
C TRP A 63 22.59 -14.31 -18.99
N VAL A 64 23.04 -15.49 -19.41
CA VAL A 64 22.58 -16.25 -20.60
C VAL A 64 21.82 -17.54 -20.21
N MET A 65 21.66 -17.83 -18.90
CA MET A 65 21.13 -19.12 -18.39
C MET A 65 19.78 -19.03 -17.64
N PHE A 66 19.02 -17.94 -17.81
CA PHE A 66 17.74 -17.76 -17.08
C PHE A 66 16.68 -18.85 -17.31
N PRO A 67 16.52 -19.43 -18.52
CA PRO A 67 15.54 -20.51 -18.72
C PRO A 67 15.89 -21.80 -17.98
N THR A 68 17.18 -22.16 -17.87
CA THR A 68 17.61 -23.41 -17.23
C THR A 68 17.59 -23.30 -15.71
N TYR A 69 17.98 -22.15 -15.14
CA TYR A 69 17.82 -21.88 -13.71
C TYR A 69 16.36 -21.98 -13.26
N SER A 70 15.46 -21.31 -13.97
CA SER A 70 14.04 -21.30 -13.65
C SER A 70 13.44 -22.71 -13.75
N GLY A 71 13.80 -23.48 -14.79
CA GLY A 71 13.36 -24.88 -14.91
C GLY A 71 13.87 -25.79 -13.80
N SER A 72 15.10 -25.58 -13.29
CA SER A 72 15.62 -26.29 -12.12
C SER A 72 14.85 -25.95 -10.85
N VAL A 73 14.55 -24.66 -10.61
CA VAL A 73 13.72 -24.23 -9.48
C VAL A 73 12.32 -24.83 -9.59
N ASP A 74 11.69 -24.83 -10.76
CA ASP A 74 10.36 -25.41 -10.98
C ASP A 74 10.30 -26.91 -10.70
N TRP A 75 11.35 -27.65 -11.07
CA TRP A 75 11.49 -29.06 -10.71
C TRP A 75 11.60 -29.24 -9.20
N GLY A 76 12.44 -28.46 -8.51
CA GLY A 76 12.56 -28.54 -7.06
C GLY A 76 11.29 -28.12 -6.31
N VAL A 77 10.58 -27.10 -6.80
CA VAL A 77 9.28 -26.68 -6.25
C VAL A 77 8.27 -27.81 -6.39
N THR A 78 8.17 -28.41 -7.58
CA THR A 78 7.22 -29.50 -7.84
C THR A 78 7.54 -30.74 -7.01
N GLU A 79 8.82 -31.13 -6.93
CA GLU A 79 9.29 -32.25 -6.11
C GLU A 79 8.95 -32.04 -4.63
N LEU A 80 9.28 -30.86 -4.08
CA LEU A 80 9.03 -30.53 -2.69
C LEU A 80 7.54 -30.49 -2.36
N ILE A 81 6.71 -29.88 -3.20
CA ILE A 81 5.25 -29.83 -2.99
C ILE A 81 4.65 -31.23 -2.96
N ASN A 82 5.00 -32.07 -3.95
CA ASN A 82 4.51 -33.43 -4.02
C ASN A 82 4.91 -34.24 -2.79
N TYR A 83 6.18 -34.11 -2.37
CA TYR A 83 6.68 -34.76 -1.18
C TYR A 83 5.96 -34.31 0.09
N LEU A 84 5.78 -33.00 0.30
CA LEU A 84 5.12 -32.47 1.50
C LEU A 84 3.65 -32.87 1.57
N ASN A 85 2.92 -32.73 0.47
CA ASN A 85 1.51 -33.13 0.38
C ASN A 85 1.33 -34.63 0.67
N ASP A 86 2.19 -35.48 0.12
CA ASP A 86 2.14 -36.91 0.39
C ASP A 86 2.55 -37.22 1.84
N ARG A 87 3.66 -36.64 2.32
CA ARG A 87 4.23 -36.92 3.65
C ARG A 87 3.24 -36.70 4.78
N VAL A 88 2.51 -35.59 4.79
CA VAL A 88 1.58 -35.29 5.89
C VAL A 88 0.39 -36.25 5.96
N THR A 89 0.06 -36.89 4.84
CA THR A 89 -1.01 -37.91 4.78
C THR A 89 -0.51 -39.32 5.10
N ARG A 90 0.80 -39.56 5.14
CA ARG A 90 1.36 -40.89 5.42
C ARG A 90 1.05 -41.32 6.87
N PRO A 91 0.69 -42.61 7.08
CA PRO A 91 0.52 -43.16 8.42
C PRO A 91 1.76 -42.96 9.30
N GLY A 92 1.57 -42.35 10.47
CA GLY A 92 2.64 -42.02 11.42
C GLY A 92 3.22 -40.61 11.26
N CYS A 93 2.80 -39.86 10.23
CA CYS A 93 3.32 -38.53 9.90
C CYS A 93 2.29 -37.42 10.11
N GLN A 94 1.04 -37.76 10.45
CA GLN A 94 -0.07 -36.81 10.59
C GLN A 94 0.07 -35.82 11.77
N ARG A 95 1.08 -35.99 12.62
CA ARG A 95 1.45 -35.06 13.70
C ARG A 95 2.91 -34.67 13.65
N GLU A 96 3.55 -34.90 12.51
CA GLU A 96 4.95 -34.58 12.30
C GLU A 96 5.08 -33.11 11.90
N ALA A 97 5.71 -32.31 12.76
CA ALA A 97 6.08 -30.95 12.42
C ALA A 97 7.32 -30.94 11.50
N ILE A 98 7.29 -30.03 10.52
CA ILE A 98 8.24 -29.94 9.42
C ILE A 98 9.01 -28.62 9.50
N VAL A 99 10.31 -28.66 9.28
CA VAL A 99 11.16 -27.48 9.12
C VAL A 99 11.81 -27.54 7.76
N LEU A 100 11.73 -26.43 7.02
CA LEU A 100 12.31 -26.30 5.69
C LEU A 100 13.55 -25.41 5.76
N GLY A 101 14.65 -25.86 5.14
CA GLY A 101 15.89 -25.11 4.97
C GLY A 101 16.25 -24.98 3.50
N GLY A 102 16.81 -23.85 3.09
CA GLY A 102 17.26 -23.67 1.70
C GLY A 102 18.41 -22.69 1.59
N TYR A 103 19.42 -23.02 0.79
CA TYR A 103 20.56 -22.13 0.51
C TYR A 103 20.62 -21.75 -0.96
N SER A 104 20.84 -20.45 -1.25
CA SER A 104 20.97 -19.93 -2.62
C SER A 104 19.80 -20.37 -3.52
N GLN A 105 20.04 -21.07 -4.64
CA GLN A 105 18.96 -21.64 -5.47
C GLN A 105 17.94 -22.48 -4.67
N GLY A 106 18.37 -23.23 -3.66
CA GLY A 106 17.46 -23.99 -2.81
C GLY A 106 16.59 -23.11 -1.90
N ALA A 107 17.04 -21.91 -1.55
CA ALA A 107 16.19 -20.93 -0.88
C ALA A 107 15.08 -20.40 -1.81
N ASP A 108 15.36 -20.27 -3.12
CA ASP A 108 14.34 -19.95 -4.11
C ASP A 108 13.30 -21.08 -4.17
N VAL A 109 13.75 -22.33 -4.29
CA VAL A 109 12.88 -23.52 -4.29
C VAL A 109 11.95 -23.55 -3.08
N VAL A 110 12.50 -23.46 -1.86
CA VAL A 110 11.72 -23.58 -0.63
C VAL A 110 10.70 -22.46 -0.49
N GLY A 111 11.13 -21.21 -0.68
CA GLY A 111 10.23 -20.09 -0.49
C GLY A 111 9.21 -19.93 -1.61
N THR A 112 9.54 -20.34 -2.85
CA THR A 112 8.58 -20.38 -3.96
C THR A 112 7.56 -21.51 -3.74
N ALA A 113 7.98 -22.69 -3.28
CA ALA A 113 7.07 -23.80 -2.96
C ALA A 113 6.06 -23.44 -1.86
N LEU A 114 6.48 -22.68 -0.84
CA LEU A 114 5.56 -22.22 0.21
C LEU A 114 4.52 -21.22 -0.29
N GLN A 115 4.72 -20.55 -1.43
CA GLN A 115 3.74 -19.62 -2.00
C GLN A 115 2.88 -20.25 -3.09
N ASP A 116 3.24 -21.45 -3.54
CA ASP A 116 2.55 -22.13 -4.62
C ASP A 116 1.17 -22.65 -4.19
N PRO A 117 0.11 -22.42 -5.00
CA PRO A 117 -1.24 -22.87 -4.68
C PRO A 117 -1.42 -24.40 -4.71
N ARG A 118 -0.48 -25.16 -5.32
CA ARG A 118 -0.49 -26.63 -5.32
C ARG A 118 -0.13 -27.22 -3.96
N LEU A 119 0.46 -26.46 -3.05
CA LEU A 119 0.75 -26.92 -1.69
C LEU A 119 -0.53 -26.89 -0.84
N HIS A 120 -0.95 -28.05 -0.35
CA HIS A 120 -2.20 -28.18 0.39
C HIS A 120 -2.14 -27.44 1.74
N LEU A 121 -3.29 -26.93 2.19
CA LEU A 121 -3.41 -26.28 3.51
C LEU A 121 -3.02 -27.22 4.66
N GLU A 122 -3.25 -28.52 4.52
CA GLU A 122 -2.80 -29.53 5.47
C GLU A 122 -1.26 -29.56 5.57
N ALA A 123 -0.56 -29.64 4.43
CA ALA A 123 0.90 -29.59 4.40
C ALA A 123 1.45 -28.29 4.98
N LEU A 124 0.84 -27.15 4.64
CA LEU A 124 1.17 -25.83 5.21
C LEU A 124 0.99 -25.81 6.73
N SER A 125 -0.06 -26.45 7.23
CA SER A 125 -0.33 -26.52 8.66
C SER A 125 0.74 -27.29 9.41
N HIS A 126 1.53 -28.16 8.78
CA HIS A 126 2.63 -28.89 9.42
C HIS A 126 3.95 -28.12 9.48
N ILE A 127 4.08 -27.02 8.75
CA ILE A 127 5.32 -26.24 8.72
C ILE A 127 5.48 -25.47 10.03
N ALA A 128 6.51 -25.83 10.79
CA ALA A 128 6.93 -25.17 12.01
C ALA A 128 7.76 -23.92 11.71
N TYR A 129 8.70 -24.02 10.77
CA TYR A 129 9.62 -22.94 10.42
C TYR A 129 10.23 -23.12 9.03
N MET A 130 10.52 -22.00 8.36
CA MET A 130 11.32 -21.91 7.13
C MET A 130 12.58 -21.10 7.40
N ALA A 131 13.74 -21.65 7.05
CA ALA A 131 15.03 -20.98 7.14
C ALA A 131 15.70 -20.89 5.77
N THR A 132 15.82 -19.69 5.22
CA THR A 132 16.50 -19.44 3.94
C THR A 132 17.83 -18.73 4.16
N TYR A 133 18.83 -19.07 3.35
CA TYR A 133 20.21 -18.57 3.47
C TYR A 133 20.70 -18.11 2.10
N GLY A 134 21.18 -16.87 1.99
CA GLY A 134 21.66 -16.33 0.72
C GLY A 134 20.59 -16.35 -0.38
N ASP A 135 19.33 -16.13 -0.03
CA ASP A 135 18.22 -16.26 -0.98
C ASP A 135 18.32 -15.23 -2.12
N PRO A 136 18.40 -15.64 -3.40
CA PRO A 136 18.48 -14.72 -4.53
C PRO A 136 17.21 -13.87 -4.72
N ARG A 137 16.07 -14.30 -4.16
CA ARG A 137 14.80 -13.56 -4.15
C ARG A 137 14.53 -12.87 -2.80
N HIS A 138 15.55 -12.77 -1.94
CA HIS A 138 15.47 -12.03 -0.69
C HIS A 138 14.99 -10.61 -0.93
N ASN A 139 14.00 -10.19 -0.15
CA ASN A 139 13.32 -8.91 -0.35
C ASN A 139 12.83 -8.37 0.99
N THR A 140 13.60 -7.46 1.60
CA THR A 140 13.29 -6.87 2.93
C THR A 140 12.14 -5.87 2.90
N GLY A 141 11.48 -5.72 1.75
CA GLY A 141 10.58 -4.60 1.48
C GLY A 141 11.40 -3.36 1.17
N SER A 142 10.80 -2.17 1.25
CA SER A 142 11.54 -0.93 0.98
C SER A 142 12.70 -0.74 1.98
N PHE A 143 13.85 -0.25 1.50
CA PHE A 143 15.02 0.11 2.31
C PHE A 143 14.66 0.88 3.59
N PHE A 144 13.79 1.89 3.50
CA PHE A 144 13.38 2.69 4.67
C PHE A 144 12.37 1.99 5.57
N GLY A 145 11.46 1.17 5.03
CA GLY A 145 10.55 0.34 5.83
C GLY A 145 11.31 -0.65 6.71
N CYS A 146 12.38 -1.24 6.18
CA CYS A 146 13.28 -2.07 6.96
C CYS A 146 14.10 -1.25 7.98
N LEU A 147 14.48 0.01 7.71
CA LEU A 147 15.16 0.88 8.69
C LEU A 147 14.27 1.30 9.85
N VAL A 148 12.96 1.42 9.64
CA VAL A 148 11.97 1.70 10.69
C VAL A 148 11.71 0.45 11.53
N GLN A 149 11.49 -0.69 10.87
CA GLN A 149 11.34 -1.98 11.51
C GLN A 149 11.81 -3.08 10.57
N ILE A 150 12.97 -3.66 10.89
CA ILE A 150 13.46 -4.84 10.19
C ILE A 150 12.40 -5.94 10.37
N PRO A 151 11.79 -6.46 9.27
CA PRO A 151 10.78 -7.49 9.39
C PRO A 151 11.31 -8.64 10.23
N GLN A 152 10.50 -9.20 11.13
CA GLN A 152 10.99 -10.19 12.11
C GLN A 152 11.64 -11.41 11.45
N TRP A 153 11.25 -11.72 10.23
CA TRP A 153 11.78 -12.82 9.45
C TRP A 153 13.15 -12.52 8.82
N VAL A 154 13.61 -11.26 8.77
CA VAL A 154 14.96 -10.90 8.32
C VAL A 154 15.94 -11.20 9.44
N LYS A 155 17.00 -11.94 9.12
CA LYS A 155 17.97 -12.47 10.08
C LYS A 155 19.40 -12.28 9.58
N GLY A 156 20.37 -12.52 10.47
CA GLY A 156 21.78 -12.28 10.20
C GLY A 156 22.13 -10.80 10.32
N ASP A 157 23.13 -10.37 9.56
CA ASP A 157 23.56 -8.98 9.44
C ASP A 157 23.02 -8.32 8.16
N ALA A 158 22.01 -8.94 7.54
CA ALA A 158 21.28 -8.42 6.41
C ALA A 158 20.81 -6.99 6.71
N GLY A 159 21.40 -6.02 6.01
CA GLY A 159 20.92 -4.65 6.02
C GLY A 159 19.65 -4.51 5.17
N CYS A 160 19.08 -3.33 5.19
CA CYS A 160 17.88 -3.01 4.42
C CYS A 160 18.12 -2.82 2.92
N THR A 161 19.26 -3.25 2.40
CA THR A 161 19.75 -2.98 1.03
C THR A 161 19.32 -4.01 -0.01
N SER A 162 18.47 -4.98 0.34
CA SER A 162 18.08 -6.10 -0.53
C SER A 162 16.70 -5.88 -1.18
N ASP A 163 16.72 -5.33 -2.40
CA ASP A 163 15.53 -5.00 -3.21
C ASP A 163 15.24 -6.02 -4.35
N GLY A 164 15.81 -7.23 -4.30
CA GLY A 164 15.30 -8.39 -5.06
C GLY A 164 15.52 -8.44 -6.58
N ALA A 165 16.51 -7.77 -7.18
CA ALA A 165 16.80 -7.87 -8.62
C ALA A 165 18.19 -8.51 -8.89
N PRO A 166 18.32 -9.50 -9.83
CA PRO A 166 17.58 -9.58 -11.09
C PRO A 166 16.57 -10.75 -11.26
N LEU A 167 16.41 -11.66 -10.31
CA LEU A 167 15.53 -12.85 -10.44
C LEU A 167 14.06 -12.64 -10.07
N GLN A 168 13.63 -11.37 -10.00
CA GLN A 168 12.37 -10.87 -9.44
C GLN A 168 12.26 -11.09 -7.91
N PRO A 169 11.96 -10.05 -7.11
CA PRO A 169 11.81 -10.18 -5.67
C PRO A 169 10.62 -11.08 -5.33
N ARG A 170 10.71 -11.90 -4.27
CA ARG A 170 9.53 -12.57 -3.74
C ARG A 170 8.67 -11.56 -2.98
N TYR A 171 7.42 -11.36 -3.40
CA TYR A 171 6.49 -10.39 -2.77
C TYR A 171 5.08 -10.98 -2.56
N PRO A 172 4.56 -11.00 -1.31
CA PRO A 172 5.30 -10.75 -0.06
C PRO A 172 6.41 -11.78 0.13
N TYR A 173 7.52 -11.45 0.81
CA TYR A 173 8.63 -12.41 0.98
C TYR A 173 8.22 -13.60 1.87
N ALA A 174 7.63 -13.32 3.03
CA ALA A 174 6.99 -14.33 3.87
C ALA A 174 5.52 -14.50 3.47
N ARG A 175 5.03 -15.74 3.42
CA ARG A 175 3.60 -16.03 3.20
C ARG A 175 2.78 -15.43 4.34
N SER A 176 1.57 -14.95 4.04
CA SER A 176 0.63 -14.51 5.08
C SER A 176 0.38 -15.63 6.09
N GLY A 177 0.57 -15.34 7.38
CA GLY A 177 0.48 -16.29 8.49
C GLY A 177 1.78 -17.04 8.81
N PHE A 178 2.87 -16.73 8.09
CA PHE A 178 4.21 -17.31 8.30
C PHE A 178 5.24 -16.26 8.75
N GLU A 179 4.84 -15.03 9.06
CA GLU A 179 5.74 -13.94 9.44
C GLU A 179 6.57 -14.28 10.71
N GLY A 180 5.99 -15.06 11.63
CA GLY A 180 6.70 -15.60 12.82
C GLY A 180 7.31 -17.00 12.61
N LYS A 181 7.15 -17.58 11.42
CA LYS A 181 7.62 -18.92 11.02
C LYS A 181 8.64 -18.87 9.89
N THR A 182 9.13 -17.68 9.55
CA THR A 182 10.11 -17.47 8.49
C THR A 182 11.35 -16.80 9.07
N GLY A 183 12.51 -17.27 8.65
CA GLY A 183 13.80 -16.63 8.87
C GLY A 183 14.60 -16.65 7.58
N SER A 184 15.11 -15.50 7.15
CA SER A 184 15.96 -15.36 5.99
C SER A 184 17.25 -14.67 6.39
N TRP A 185 18.36 -15.38 6.26
CA TRP A 185 19.70 -14.88 6.54
C TRP A 185 20.37 -14.44 5.24
N CYS A 186 20.78 -13.18 5.19
CA CYS A 186 21.59 -12.64 4.12
C CYS A 186 22.84 -11.99 4.74
N ALA A 187 24.02 -12.36 4.28
CA ALA A 187 25.27 -11.82 4.81
C ALA A 187 25.55 -10.41 4.29
N THR A 188 26.09 -9.51 5.11
CA THR A 188 26.58 -8.21 4.63
C THR A 188 27.61 -8.41 3.53
N GLY A 189 27.37 -7.81 2.36
CA GLY A 189 28.28 -7.93 1.21
C GLY A 189 28.07 -9.16 0.34
N ASP A 190 27.04 -9.98 0.62
CA ASP A 190 26.60 -11.01 -0.29
C ASP A 190 25.76 -10.41 -1.44
N GLY A 191 26.41 -10.17 -2.57
CA GLY A 191 25.77 -9.61 -3.76
C GLY A 191 24.63 -10.45 -4.37
N ILE A 192 24.39 -11.69 -3.91
CA ILE A 192 23.31 -12.54 -4.43
C ILE A 192 21.99 -12.26 -3.71
N CYS A 193 22.03 -12.18 -2.38
CA CYS A 193 20.83 -11.87 -1.59
C CYS A 193 20.71 -10.38 -1.27
N SER A 194 21.79 -9.60 -1.37
CA SER A 194 21.81 -8.15 -1.15
C SER A 194 21.87 -7.33 -2.44
N HIS A 195 21.92 -7.99 -3.60
CA HIS A 195 21.78 -7.39 -4.93
C HIS A 195 22.73 -6.21 -5.24
N ASN A 196 23.94 -6.20 -4.67
CA ASN A 196 24.93 -5.16 -4.94
C ASN A 196 25.94 -5.66 -5.99
N ILE A 197 25.79 -5.17 -7.24
CA ILE A 197 26.63 -5.57 -8.38
C ILE A 197 28.10 -5.13 -8.25
N LEU A 198 28.41 -4.26 -7.29
CA LEU A 198 29.77 -3.84 -6.93
C LEU A 198 30.36 -4.67 -5.78
N MET A 199 29.56 -5.48 -5.08
CA MET A 199 30.01 -6.38 -4.00
C MET A 199 30.26 -7.80 -4.56
N VAL A 200 31.46 -8.29 -4.29
CA VAL A 200 32.06 -9.48 -4.91
C VAL A 200 31.30 -10.76 -4.50
N PRO A 201 31.19 -11.78 -5.39
CA PRO A 201 30.65 -13.13 -5.08
C PRO A 201 31.35 -13.90 -3.94
N GLY A 202 32.39 -13.33 -3.32
CA GLY A 202 33.22 -13.98 -2.31
C GLY A 202 32.48 -14.27 -1.01
N THR A 203 31.54 -13.40 -0.60
CA THR A 203 30.78 -13.59 0.65
C THR A 203 29.66 -14.61 0.48
N HIS A 204 29.05 -14.71 -0.72
CA HIS A 204 28.02 -15.71 -1.00
C HIS A 204 28.56 -17.12 -0.81
N ALA A 205 29.66 -17.46 -1.48
CA ALA A 205 30.34 -18.75 -1.34
C ALA A 205 31.27 -18.83 -0.11
N SER A 206 31.22 -17.85 0.82
CA SER A 206 32.04 -17.88 2.02
C SER A 206 31.46 -18.84 3.06
N GLY A 207 32.31 -19.32 3.97
CA GLY A 207 31.86 -20.12 5.10
C GLY A 207 30.95 -19.39 6.09
N ILE A 208 30.51 -18.14 5.85
CA ILE A 208 29.66 -17.40 6.79
C ILE A 208 28.28 -18.06 6.99
N TYR A 209 27.69 -18.61 5.93
CA TYR A 209 26.41 -19.30 6.02
C TYR A 209 26.57 -20.60 6.81
N THR A 210 27.54 -21.42 6.45
CA THR A 210 27.82 -22.70 7.10
C THR A 210 28.32 -22.52 8.53
N ASN A 211 29.19 -21.55 8.81
CA ASN A 211 29.83 -21.42 10.12
C ASN A 211 29.13 -20.47 11.09
N THR A 212 28.22 -19.61 10.61
CA THR A 212 27.55 -18.60 11.44
C THR A 212 26.02 -18.67 11.31
N TRP A 213 25.45 -18.38 10.15
CA TRP A 213 24.00 -18.19 10.01
C TRP A 213 23.18 -19.47 10.15
N ILE A 214 23.68 -20.59 9.64
CA ILE A 214 23.05 -21.90 9.85
C ILE A 214 23.08 -22.28 11.35
N PRO A 215 24.23 -22.24 12.06
CA PRO A 215 24.26 -22.40 13.51
C PRO A 215 23.32 -21.48 14.29
N ASP A 216 23.29 -20.18 13.96
CA ASP A 216 22.46 -19.18 14.65
C ASP A 216 20.96 -19.40 14.45
N SER A 217 20.58 -20.02 13.34
CA SER A 217 19.18 -20.38 13.09
C SER A 217 18.70 -21.57 13.94
N ALA A 218 19.60 -22.44 14.41
CA ALA A 218 19.22 -23.69 15.05
C ALA A 218 18.41 -23.54 16.35
N PRO A 219 18.72 -22.60 17.27
CA PRO A 219 17.89 -22.35 18.45
C PRO A 219 16.48 -21.82 18.10
N VAL A 220 16.38 -20.99 17.06
CA VAL A 220 15.08 -20.45 16.58
C VAL A 220 14.25 -21.59 15.98
N ILE A 221 14.87 -22.43 15.16
CA ILE A 221 14.26 -23.65 14.61
C ILE A 221 13.77 -24.55 15.74
N ALA A 222 14.58 -24.80 16.77
CA ALA A 222 14.18 -25.66 17.88
C ALA A 222 13.01 -25.08 18.69
N THR A 223 12.97 -23.76 18.87
CA THR A 223 11.86 -23.08 19.55
C THR A 223 10.56 -23.19 18.75
N ALA A 224 10.60 -22.87 17.45
CA ALA A 224 9.44 -22.99 16.57
C ALA A 224 8.96 -24.45 16.44
N ALA A 225 9.91 -25.38 16.31
CA ALA A 225 9.65 -26.82 16.31
C ALA A 225 8.99 -27.29 17.60
N ARG A 226 9.45 -26.84 18.77
CA ARG A 226 8.85 -27.16 20.07
C ARG A 226 7.45 -26.57 20.20
N ALA A 227 7.24 -25.32 19.78
CA ALA A 227 5.91 -24.72 19.77
C ALA A 227 4.94 -25.51 18.88
N LYS A 228 5.38 -25.90 17.67
CA LYS A 228 4.56 -26.69 16.76
C LYS A 228 4.33 -28.12 17.22
N ALA A 229 5.35 -28.74 17.81
CA ALA A 229 5.20 -30.04 18.45
C ALA A 229 4.23 -29.96 19.63
N ASN A 230 4.23 -28.88 20.42
CA ASN A 230 3.26 -28.67 21.49
C ASN A 230 1.85 -28.42 20.96
N GLU A 231 1.71 -27.78 19.79
CA GLU A 231 0.43 -27.67 19.08
C GLU A 231 -0.10 -29.06 18.71
N PHE A 232 0.75 -29.93 18.15
CA PHE A 232 0.37 -31.31 17.81
C PHE A 232 0.26 -32.26 19.01
N ASN A 233 0.94 -31.93 20.12
CA ASN A 233 0.97 -32.70 21.36
C ASN A 233 0.12 -32.06 22.45
N ALA A 234 -0.70 -31.04 22.15
CA ALA A 234 -1.53 -30.37 23.14
C ALA A 234 -2.36 -31.41 23.88
N GLN A 235 -1.99 -31.62 25.15
CA GLN A 235 -2.69 -32.42 26.14
C GLN A 235 -3.65 -31.47 26.90
N PRO A 236 -4.70 -31.99 27.58
CA PRO A 236 -5.91 -31.24 27.93
C PRO A 236 -5.64 -30.00 28.82
N PRO A 237 -6.62 -29.10 28.93
CA PRO A 237 -6.44 -27.70 29.34
C PRO A 237 -5.90 -27.54 30.76
N PRO A 238 -5.35 -26.36 31.11
CA PRO A 238 -5.05 -26.04 32.50
C PRO A 238 -6.33 -26.13 33.33
N ALA A 239 -6.22 -26.70 34.52
CA ALA A 239 -7.30 -26.70 35.50
C ALA A 239 -7.58 -25.25 35.96
N ALA A 240 -8.77 -24.75 35.60
CA ALA A 240 -9.37 -23.47 35.98
C ALA A 240 -8.57 -22.19 35.68
N GLY A 241 -9.20 -21.19 35.05
CA GLY A 241 -8.54 -19.92 34.72
C GLY A 241 -9.22 -19.06 33.68
N ASN A 242 -8.58 -17.94 33.32
CA ASN A 242 -9.12 -16.98 32.34
C ASN A 242 -9.34 -17.62 30.95
N PRO A 243 -10.31 -17.11 30.17
CA PRO A 243 -10.51 -17.52 28.79
C PRO A 243 -9.28 -17.34 27.91
N PHE A 244 -9.22 -18.09 26.82
CA PHE A 244 -8.19 -17.95 25.79
C PHE A 244 -8.78 -18.15 24.40
N GLY A 245 -8.08 -17.71 23.38
CA GLY A 245 -8.58 -17.75 22.01
C GLY A 245 -7.77 -16.89 21.06
N TYR A 246 -8.38 -16.52 19.94
CA TYR A 246 -7.73 -15.72 18.90
C TYR A 246 -8.72 -14.88 18.09
N LEU A 247 -8.30 -13.70 17.63
CA LEU A 247 -8.98 -12.94 16.56
C LEU A 247 -8.36 -13.35 15.21
N ASP A 248 -9.01 -14.30 14.54
CA ASP A 248 -8.50 -14.87 13.28
C ASP A 248 -8.45 -13.80 12.18
N ALA A 249 -9.55 -13.04 12.03
CA ALA A 249 -9.63 -11.96 11.05
C ALA A 249 -10.63 -10.87 11.46
N ALA A 250 -10.36 -9.65 11.00
CA ALA A 250 -11.33 -8.57 10.91
C ALA A 250 -11.13 -7.84 9.57
N GLY A 251 -12.21 -7.32 8.99
CA GLY A 251 -12.16 -6.57 7.74
C GLY A 251 -13.50 -5.94 7.38
N ILE A 252 -13.55 -5.25 6.26
CA ILE A 252 -14.79 -4.62 5.76
C ILE A 252 -15.36 -5.44 4.60
N VAL A 253 -16.63 -5.82 4.70
CA VAL A 253 -17.40 -6.48 3.63
C VAL A 253 -18.77 -5.83 3.56
N ALA A 254 -19.20 -5.42 2.36
CA ALA A 254 -20.51 -4.80 2.11
C ALA A 254 -20.86 -3.69 3.13
N ASP A 255 -19.92 -2.75 3.33
CA ASP A 255 -20.04 -1.61 4.26
C ASP A 255 -20.12 -1.94 5.75
N LYS A 256 -19.84 -3.18 6.16
CA LYS A 256 -19.80 -3.58 7.57
C LYS A 256 -18.44 -4.10 7.97
N LEU A 257 -18.07 -3.83 9.21
CA LEU A 257 -16.99 -4.53 9.88
C LEU A 257 -17.44 -5.96 10.15
N TYR A 258 -16.71 -6.96 9.64
CA TYR A 258 -16.82 -8.33 10.12
C TYR A 258 -15.65 -8.65 11.06
N VAL A 259 -15.92 -9.46 12.08
CA VAL A 259 -14.90 -10.07 12.93
C VAL A 259 -15.15 -11.57 13.04
N ARG A 260 -14.09 -12.36 13.08
CA ARG A 260 -14.19 -13.80 13.32
C ARG A 260 -12.99 -14.34 14.09
N GLY A 261 -13.24 -15.37 14.88
CA GLY A 261 -12.22 -16.03 15.66
C GLY A 261 -12.77 -17.21 16.44
N TRP A 262 -12.12 -17.54 17.54
CA TRP A 262 -12.59 -18.53 18.50
C TRP A 262 -12.15 -18.16 19.91
N ALA A 263 -12.87 -18.67 20.92
CA ALA A 263 -12.42 -18.62 22.31
C ALA A 263 -13.02 -19.75 23.14
N ILE A 264 -12.26 -20.20 24.13
CA ILE A 264 -12.63 -21.21 25.12
C ILE A 264 -12.41 -20.61 26.51
N ASP A 265 -13.30 -20.93 27.43
CA ASP A 265 -13.09 -20.72 28.86
C ASP A 265 -12.81 -22.08 29.52
N PRO A 266 -11.65 -22.27 30.18
CA PRO A 266 -11.32 -23.51 30.88
C PRO A 266 -12.35 -23.95 31.93
N ASP A 267 -13.14 -23.02 32.47
CA ASP A 267 -14.11 -23.26 33.55
C ASP A 267 -15.47 -23.77 33.05
N THR A 268 -15.72 -23.81 31.73
CA THR A 268 -17.00 -24.26 31.17
C THR A 268 -16.84 -24.97 29.83
N THR A 269 -17.66 -25.99 29.58
CA THR A 269 -17.77 -26.63 28.26
C THR A 269 -18.69 -25.87 27.30
N GLY A 270 -19.47 -24.91 27.80
CA GLY A 270 -20.33 -24.05 26.99
C GLY A 270 -19.55 -22.93 26.29
N SER A 271 -20.08 -22.47 25.16
CA SER A 271 -19.58 -21.28 24.46
C SER A 271 -19.66 -20.04 25.36
N ILE A 272 -18.67 -19.15 25.24
CA ILE A 272 -18.61 -17.89 25.99
C ILE A 272 -18.95 -16.68 25.14
N THR A 273 -19.17 -15.55 25.80
CA THR A 273 -19.40 -14.26 25.13
C THR A 273 -18.09 -13.63 24.69
N ILE A 274 -18.10 -12.97 23.53
CA ILE A 274 -17.01 -12.18 22.97
C ILE A 274 -17.49 -10.74 22.87
N HIS A 275 -16.74 -9.80 23.42
CA HIS A 275 -16.95 -8.37 23.19
C HIS A 275 -16.02 -7.88 22.09
N THR A 276 -16.54 -7.07 21.18
CA THR A 276 -15.76 -6.40 20.14
C THR A 276 -15.65 -4.92 20.47
N TYR A 277 -14.44 -4.38 20.32
CA TYR A 277 -14.13 -2.97 20.51
C TYR A 277 -13.54 -2.40 19.22
N VAL A 278 -13.94 -1.18 18.88
CA VAL A 278 -13.41 -0.39 17.77
C VAL A 278 -12.89 0.93 18.34
N ASP A 279 -11.61 1.23 18.11
CA ASP A 279 -10.91 2.42 18.63
C ASP A 279 -11.08 2.59 20.16
N GLY A 280 -11.04 1.47 20.88
CA GLY A 280 -11.25 1.42 22.33
C GLY A 280 -12.71 1.52 22.79
N ASN A 281 -13.67 1.71 21.89
CA ASN A 281 -15.10 1.77 22.21
C ASN A 281 -15.79 0.42 21.99
N HIS A 282 -16.62 0.00 22.94
CA HIS A 282 -17.39 -1.24 22.83
C HIS A 282 -18.49 -1.11 21.75
N VAL A 283 -18.42 -1.93 20.69
CA VAL A 283 -19.38 -1.87 19.56
C VAL A 283 -20.42 -2.98 19.59
N GLY A 284 -20.17 -4.07 20.33
CA GLY A 284 -21.13 -5.14 20.46
C GLY A 284 -20.54 -6.43 21.03
N ALA A 285 -21.42 -7.40 21.24
CA ALA A 285 -21.08 -8.70 21.77
C ALA A 285 -21.67 -9.82 20.90
N THR A 286 -20.95 -10.91 20.76
CA THR A 286 -21.40 -12.14 20.10
C THR A 286 -21.08 -13.36 20.96
N THR A 287 -21.67 -14.51 20.66
CA THR A 287 -21.35 -15.77 21.36
C THR A 287 -20.41 -16.61 20.50
N ALA A 288 -19.41 -17.22 21.11
CA ALA A 288 -18.50 -18.15 20.45
C ALA A 288 -19.14 -19.53 20.22
N ASN A 289 -20.32 -19.60 19.60
CA ASN A 289 -21.08 -20.83 19.42
C ASN A 289 -21.03 -21.42 18.00
N THR A 290 -20.25 -20.81 17.10
CA THR A 290 -20.04 -21.32 15.74
C THR A 290 -19.13 -22.54 15.76
N SER A 291 -19.47 -23.55 14.95
CA SER A 291 -18.69 -24.79 14.87
C SER A 291 -17.29 -24.55 14.25
N ARG A 292 -16.26 -24.93 14.98
CA ARG A 292 -14.85 -25.00 14.58
C ARG A 292 -14.30 -26.40 14.89
N PRO A 293 -14.48 -27.36 13.98
CA PRO A 293 -14.06 -28.75 14.20
C PRO A 293 -12.56 -28.92 14.41
N ASP A 294 -11.75 -28.01 13.86
CA ASP A 294 -10.31 -27.92 14.09
C ASP A 294 -10.00 -27.57 15.56
N ILE A 295 -10.74 -26.63 16.15
CA ILE A 295 -10.62 -26.27 17.57
C ILE A 295 -11.15 -27.39 18.45
N GLY A 296 -12.28 -28.02 18.09
CA GLY A 296 -12.81 -29.18 18.80
C GLY A 296 -11.88 -30.39 18.74
N ALA A 297 -11.13 -30.57 17.64
CA ALA A 297 -10.10 -31.62 17.55
C ALA A 297 -8.88 -31.31 18.44
N ALA A 298 -8.50 -30.04 18.55
CA ALA A 298 -7.41 -29.58 19.42
C ALA A 298 -7.79 -29.59 20.91
N TYR A 299 -9.06 -29.32 21.23
CA TYR A 299 -9.60 -29.26 22.59
C TYR A 299 -10.89 -30.11 22.74
N PRO A 300 -10.79 -31.46 22.68
CA PRO A 300 -11.96 -32.34 22.58
C PRO A 300 -12.96 -32.24 23.74
N SER A 301 -12.50 -31.86 24.93
CA SER A 301 -13.34 -31.75 26.14
C SER A 301 -14.39 -30.64 26.05
N PHE A 302 -14.23 -29.65 25.16
CA PHE A 302 -15.17 -28.54 25.02
C PHE A 302 -16.06 -28.65 23.77
N GLY A 303 -15.75 -29.56 22.84
CA GLY A 303 -16.47 -29.73 21.58
C GLY A 303 -16.17 -28.64 20.54
N ASN A 304 -16.97 -28.62 19.47
CA ASN A 304 -16.67 -27.79 18.29
C ASN A 304 -17.17 -26.34 18.41
N ASN A 305 -18.10 -26.06 19.31
CA ASN A 305 -18.87 -24.80 19.30
C ASN A 305 -18.16 -23.71 20.10
N HIS A 306 -16.99 -23.28 19.60
CA HIS A 306 -16.13 -22.27 20.22
C HIS A 306 -15.66 -21.18 19.24
N GLY A 307 -16.15 -21.19 18.00
CA GLY A 307 -15.91 -20.14 17.01
C GLY A 307 -16.90 -18.99 17.15
N TYR A 308 -16.53 -17.78 16.72
CA TYR A 308 -17.45 -16.65 16.60
C TYR A 308 -17.33 -15.97 15.24
N TYR A 309 -18.44 -15.38 14.80
CA TYR A 309 -18.53 -14.46 13.68
C TYR A 309 -19.54 -13.36 14.04
N ALA A 310 -19.22 -12.11 13.75
CA ALA A 310 -20.15 -11.00 13.93
C ALA A 310 -19.89 -9.91 12.90
N GLU A 311 -20.95 -9.18 12.57
CA GLU A 311 -20.88 -7.96 11.77
C GLU A 311 -21.34 -6.77 12.61
N TYR A 312 -20.64 -5.64 12.46
CA TYR A 312 -20.98 -4.38 13.11
C TYR A 312 -20.97 -3.25 12.09
N ALA A 313 -21.79 -2.23 12.34
CA ALA A 313 -21.63 -0.96 11.66
C ALA A 313 -20.34 -0.30 12.16
N VAL A 314 -19.58 0.31 11.26
CA VAL A 314 -18.37 1.06 11.58
C VAL A 314 -18.33 2.35 10.75
N GLY A 315 -17.76 3.41 11.29
CA GLY A 315 -17.54 4.65 10.55
C GLY A 315 -16.66 4.45 9.32
N TYR A 316 -16.61 5.43 8.43
CA TYR A 316 -15.54 5.50 7.43
C TYR A 316 -14.21 5.81 8.13
N GLY A 317 -13.10 5.37 7.55
CA GLY A 317 -11.76 5.58 8.10
C GLY A 317 -11.06 4.31 8.56
N ALA A 318 -9.83 4.51 9.00
CA ALA A 318 -9.02 3.47 9.63
C ALA A 318 -9.48 3.25 11.08
N HIS A 319 -9.67 1.99 11.45
CA HIS A 319 -10.22 1.58 12.73
C HIS A 319 -9.41 0.44 13.33
N GLN A 320 -9.03 0.56 14.61
CA GLN A 320 -8.42 -0.54 15.36
C GLN A 320 -9.51 -1.42 15.97
N VAL A 321 -9.53 -2.69 15.59
CA VAL A 321 -10.53 -3.68 16.01
C VAL A 321 -9.90 -4.71 16.93
N CYS A 322 -10.44 -4.86 18.12
CA CYS A 322 -10.01 -5.83 19.13
C CYS A 322 -11.20 -6.68 19.60
N SER A 323 -10.94 -7.94 19.95
CA SER A 323 -11.94 -8.84 20.57
C SER A 323 -11.48 -9.25 21.96
N TYR A 324 -12.41 -9.35 22.91
CA TYR A 324 -12.16 -9.77 24.28
C TYR A 324 -13.06 -10.96 24.62
N ALA A 325 -12.48 -12.00 25.19
CA ALA A 325 -13.24 -13.13 25.69
C ALA A 325 -13.77 -12.82 27.09
N ILE A 326 -15.07 -13.02 27.30
CA ILE A 326 -15.73 -12.72 28.57
C ILE A 326 -15.72 -13.96 29.44
N ASN A 327 -15.06 -13.84 30.59
CA ASN A 327 -14.86 -14.92 31.54
C ASN A 327 -16.17 -15.38 32.18
N THR A 328 -16.31 -16.69 32.27
CA THR A 328 -17.41 -17.41 32.88
C THR A 328 -16.83 -18.45 33.83
N GLY A 329 -16.55 -18.04 35.07
CA GLY A 329 -16.00 -18.97 36.06
C GLY A 329 -15.06 -18.31 37.06
N ALA A 330 -14.07 -19.10 37.49
CA ALA A 330 -13.09 -18.74 38.52
C ALA A 330 -11.98 -17.82 38.00
N GLY A 331 -11.88 -17.58 36.68
CA GLY A 331 -11.00 -16.57 36.12
C GLY A 331 -11.22 -15.16 36.68
N SER A 332 -10.18 -14.32 36.64
CA SER A 332 -10.14 -12.98 37.23
C SER A 332 -10.17 -11.84 36.20
N ALA A 333 -10.19 -12.14 34.90
CA ALA A 333 -10.10 -11.13 33.84
C ALA A 333 -10.87 -11.53 32.59
N ASN A 334 -11.26 -10.53 31.79
CA ASN A 334 -11.76 -10.69 30.42
C ASN A 334 -10.61 -10.38 29.45
N PRO A 335 -9.81 -11.37 29.03
CA PRO A 335 -8.60 -11.12 28.27
C PRO A 335 -8.90 -10.62 26.85
N GLN A 336 -8.07 -9.67 26.38
CA GLN A 336 -8.00 -9.33 24.97
C GLN A 336 -7.44 -10.53 24.20
N LEU A 337 -8.16 -10.98 23.19
CA LEU A 337 -7.67 -12.00 22.28
C LEU A 337 -6.49 -11.43 21.47
N PRO A 338 -5.44 -12.22 21.22
CA PRO A 338 -4.31 -11.76 20.42
C PRO A 338 -4.73 -11.30 19.02
N SER A 339 -3.91 -10.40 18.45
CA SER A 339 -4.02 -9.89 17.07
C SER A 339 -5.19 -8.94 16.81
N CYS A 340 -5.26 -7.82 17.56
CA CYS A 340 -6.05 -6.67 17.10
C CYS A 340 -5.68 -6.32 15.66
N ARG A 341 -6.68 -5.89 14.88
CA ARG A 341 -6.56 -5.63 13.45
C ARG A 341 -6.87 -4.18 13.15
N THR A 342 -6.02 -3.52 12.38
CA THR A 342 -6.42 -2.27 11.73
C THR A 342 -7.22 -2.63 10.47
N VAL A 343 -8.44 -2.11 10.37
CA VAL A 343 -9.28 -2.22 9.18
C VAL A 343 -9.50 -0.83 8.62
N LEU A 344 -9.51 -0.69 7.30
CA LEU A 344 -9.90 0.54 6.64
C LEU A 344 -11.31 0.34 6.09
N ARG A 345 -12.27 1.18 6.50
CA ARG A 345 -13.52 1.35 5.77
C ARG A 345 -13.35 2.54 4.83
N PRO A 346 -12.96 2.29 3.57
CA PRO A 346 -12.71 3.38 2.64
C PRO A 346 -14.01 4.11 2.32
N VAL A 347 -13.87 5.39 2.05
CA VAL A 347 -14.97 6.25 1.63
C VAL A 347 -15.24 5.96 0.15
N PRO A 348 -16.49 5.97 -0.32
CA PRO A 348 -16.75 5.95 -1.76
C PRO A 348 -15.96 7.09 -2.42
N ALA A 349 -15.37 6.85 -3.59
CA ALA A 349 -14.69 7.90 -4.36
C ALA A 349 -15.66 9.09 -4.48
N ARG A 350 -15.26 10.24 -3.94
CA ARG A 350 -16.05 11.47 -4.00
C ARG A 350 -15.66 12.22 -5.24
N ASN A 351 -16.63 12.92 -5.80
CA ASN A 351 -16.37 13.99 -6.73
C ASN A 351 -15.69 15.14 -5.98
N ASN A 352 -14.54 15.53 -6.49
CA ASN A 352 -13.53 16.34 -5.83
C ASN A 352 -13.92 17.83 -5.76
N ALA A 353 -14.85 18.23 -6.62
CA ALA A 353 -15.36 19.56 -6.79
C ALA A 353 -16.90 19.56 -6.90
N ASP A 354 -17.61 18.59 -6.29
CA ASP A 354 -19.09 18.61 -6.20
C ASP A 354 -19.56 19.50 -5.05
N PHE A 355 -19.87 20.76 -5.35
CA PHE A 355 -20.22 21.74 -4.33
C PHE A 355 -21.71 21.67 -3.95
N ASP A 356 -22.58 21.21 -4.86
CA ASP A 356 -24.03 21.16 -4.61
C ASP A 356 -24.54 19.80 -4.11
N GLY A 357 -23.69 18.77 -4.14
CA GLY A 357 -23.97 17.41 -3.71
C GLY A 357 -24.80 16.62 -4.72
N ASN A 358 -24.75 16.99 -6.00
CA ASN A 358 -25.50 16.32 -7.07
C ASN A 358 -24.73 15.16 -7.72
N ASN A 359 -23.53 14.86 -7.22
CA ASN A 359 -22.61 13.85 -7.73
C ASN A 359 -22.08 14.18 -9.14
N HIS A 360 -21.94 15.45 -9.48
CA HIS A 360 -21.17 15.97 -10.62
C HIS A 360 -20.08 16.92 -10.09
N ASP A 361 -18.88 16.85 -10.65
CA ASP A 361 -17.87 17.87 -10.40
C ASP A 361 -18.27 19.21 -11.03
N ASP A 362 -18.22 20.26 -10.23
CA ASP A 362 -18.49 21.63 -10.62
C ASP A 362 -17.22 22.38 -11.01
N LEU A 363 -17.38 23.50 -11.71
CA LEU A 363 -16.27 24.41 -12.03
C LEU A 363 -16.25 25.58 -11.04
N VAL A 364 -15.18 25.75 -10.26
CA VAL A 364 -15.03 26.92 -9.39
C VAL A 364 -13.99 27.90 -9.90
N LEU A 365 -14.40 29.16 -10.04
CA LEU A 365 -13.59 30.27 -10.50
C LEU A 365 -13.48 31.34 -9.41
N LEU A 366 -12.24 31.63 -9.01
CA LEU A 366 -11.91 32.86 -8.30
C LEU A 366 -11.72 33.97 -9.34
N ALA A 367 -12.50 35.03 -9.24
CA ALA A 367 -12.45 36.18 -10.14
C ALA A 367 -12.03 37.45 -9.40
N GLN A 368 -11.27 38.31 -10.09
CA GLN A 368 -11.02 39.67 -9.65
C GLN A 368 -12.24 40.55 -9.97
N PRO A 369 -12.90 41.15 -8.96
CA PRO A 369 -14.05 42.02 -9.20
C PRO A 369 -13.67 43.25 -10.02
N ALA A 370 -14.61 43.81 -10.79
CA ALA A 370 -14.39 45.00 -11.61
C ALA A 370 -13.99 46.25 -10.79
N SER A 371 -14.26 46.27 -9.48
CA SER A 371 -13.80 47.30 -8.55
C SER A 371 -12.27 47.29 -8.34
N GLY A 372 -11.58 46.22 -8.74
CA GLY A 372 -10.13 46.04 -8.62
C GLY A 372 -9.67 45.64 -7.22
N SER A 373 -10.56 45.56 -6.23
CA SER A 373 -10.26 45.18 -4.83
C SER A 373 -11.12 43.99 -4.40
N GLY A 374 -10.51 43.07 -3.64
CA GLY A 374 -11.16 41.84 -3.17
C GLY A 374 -11.15 40.71 -4.19
N VAL A 375 -11.98 39.71 -3.92
CA VAL A 375 -12.19 38.52 -4.75
C VAL A 375 -13.67 38.13 -4.80
N ALA A 376 -14.08 37.47 -5.88
CA ALA A 376 -15.39 36.85 -6.00
C ALA A 376 -15.23 35.37 -6.38
N VAL A 377 -15.89 34.47 -5.66
CA VAL A 377 -15.88 33.02 -5.92
C VAL A 377 -17.20 32.64 -6.60
N ASN A 378 -17.06 32.03 -7.77
CA ASN A 378 -18.17 31.68 -8.63
C ASN A 378 -18.15 30.17 -8.89
N VAL A 379 -19.29 29.54 -8.65
CA VAL A 379 -19.49 28.11 -8.83
C VAL A 379 -20.34 27.92 -10.08
N GLY A 380 -19.73 27.31 -11.09
CA GLY A 380 -20.37 26.77 -12.27
C GLY A 380 -20.90 25.40 -11.97
N LYS A 381 -22.13 25.32 -11.46
CA LYS A 381 -22.76 24.04 -11.13
C LYS A 381 -22.96 23.21 -12.38
N SER A 382 -22.52 21.96 -12.37
CA SER A 382 -22.68 21.07 -13.51
C SER A 382 -24.11 20.54 -13.64
N THR A 383 -24.65 20.63 -14.84
CA THR A 383 -25.94 20.03 -15.23
C THR A 383 -25.78 18.70 -15.95
N GLY A 384 -24.55 18.19 -16.04
CA GLY A 384 -24.16 17.02 -16.84
C GLY A 384 -24.05 17.28 -18.34
N SER A 385 -24.35 18.50 -18.78
CA SER A 385 -24.21 18.92 -20.19
C SER A 385 -23.76 20.38 -20.36
N GLY A 386 -23.38 21.04 -19.27
CA GLY A 386 -23.03 22.45 -19.22
C GLY A 386 -22.94 22.97 -17.78
N TYR A 387 -22.34 24.14 -17.60
CA TYR A 387 -22.21 24.78 -16.28
C TYR A 387 -23.16 25.97 -16.13
N TRP A 388 -23.86 26.01 -14.99
CA TRP A 388 -24.63 27.17 -14.56
C TRP A 388 -23.85 27.99 -13.53
N MET A 389 -23.26 29.10 -13.99
CA MET A 389 -22.39 29.95 -13.18
C MET A 389 -23.18 30.85 -12.21
N GLN A 390 -22.81 30.81 -10.93
CA GLN A 390 -23.37 31.68 -9.89
C GLN A 390 -22.29 32.14 -8.92
N GLN A 391 -22.31 33.42 -8.53
CA GLN A 391 -21.46 33.91 -7.45
C GLN A 391 -21.99 33.41 -6.11
N TRP A 392 -21.16 32.69 -5.36
CA TRP A 392 -21.52 32.12 -4.06
C TRP A 392 -20.92 32.89 -2.89
N TRP A 393 -19.80 33.57 -3.13
CA TRP A 393 -19.12 34.36 -2.12
C TRP A 393 -18.29 35.48 -2.76
N ALA A 394 -18.08 36.56 -2.02
CA ALA A 394 -17.16 37.62 -2.39
C ALA A 394 -16.73 38.40 -1.14
N ASP A 395 -15.56 39.00 -1.22
CA ASP A 395 -15.10 40.02 -0.28
C ASP A 395 -14.47 41.21 -1.00
N SER A 396 -14.16 42.27 -0.25
CA SER A 396 -13.54 43.48 -0.77
C SER A 396 -12.09 43.69 -0.33
N TYR A 397 -11.48 42.73 0.35
CA TYR A 397 -10.20 42.91 1.05
C TYR A 397 -9.12 41.88 0.69
N THR A 398 -9.47 40.67 0.26
CA THR A 398 -8.51 39.64 -0.15
C THR A 398 -7.87 40.04 -1.47
N PRO A 399 -6.53 40.21 -1.55
CA PRO A 399 -5.89 40.54 -2.81
C PRO A 399 -5.89 39.32 -3.74
N PHE A 400 -6.50 39.45 -4.92
CA PHE A 400 -6.54 38.39 -5.94
C PHE A 400 -5.17 37.74 -6.23
N VAL A 401 -4.11 38.55 -6.29
CA VAL A 401 -2.73 38.08 -6.55
C VAL A 401 -2.17 37.19 -5.44
N ASN A 402 -2.64 37.35 -4.19
CA ASN A 402 -2.12 36.67 -3.02
C ASN A 402 -2.93 35.41 -2.63
N ALA A 403 -3.95 35.06 -3.42
CA ALA A 403 -4.81 33.92 -3.17
C ALA A 403 -4.58 32.81 -4.19
N THR A 404 -4.33 31.58 -3.73
CA THR A 404 -4.35 30.37 -4.55
C THR A 404 -5.61 29.58 -4.22
N PRO A 405 -6.60 29.47 -5.13
CA PRO A 405 -7.83 28.75 -4.87
C PRO A 405 -7.64 27.23 -5.01
N LEU A 406 -8.27 26.49 -4.11
CA LEU A 406 -8.36 25.04 -4.08
C LEU A 406 -9.82 24.61 -3.90
N ALA A 407 -10.14 23.39 -4.33
CA ALA A 407 -11.45 22.76 -4.17
C ALA A 407 -11.26 21.35 -3.62
N GLY A 408 -12.04 21.00 -2.61
CA GLY A 408 -11.99 19.68 -2.00
C GLY A 408 -12.87 19.55 -0.77
N ASP A 409 -13.28 18.34 -0.42
CA ASP A 409 -14.17 18.06 0.71
C ASP A 409 -13.37 17.90 2.02
N VAL A 410 -12.90 19.03 2.54
CA VAL A 410 -12.08 19.07 3.76
C VAL A 410 -12.92 18.94 5.04
N SER A 411 -14.23 19.15 4.97
CA SER A 411 -15.17 18.91 6.08
C SER A 411 -15.61 17.43 6.19
N GLY A 412 -15.48 16.69 5.09
CA GLY A 412 -15.91 15.30 4.95
C GLY A 412 -17.42 15.13 4.94
N ASP A 413 -18.19 16.18 4.63
CA ASP A 413 -19.66 16.19 4.70
C ASP A 413 -20.37 15.70 3.42
N GLY A 414 -19.60 15.45 2.36
CA GLY A 414 -20.07 14.93 1.08
C GLY A 414 -20.10 15.98 0.00
N LYS A 415 -19.77 17.24 0.32
CA LYS A 415 -19.69 18.34 -0.62
C LYS A 415 -18.28 18.91 -0.62
N ALA A 416 -17.80 19.29 -1.79
CA ALA A 416 -16.57 20.06 -1.88
C ALA A 416 -16.73 21.42 -1.17
N ASP A 417 -15.66 21.83 -0.51
CA ASP A 417 -15.50 23.13 0.11
C ASP A 417 -14.58 24.02 -0.75
N TYR A 418 -14.68 25.34 -0.57
CA TYR A 418 -13.77 26.27 -1.23
C TYR A 418 -12.65 26.64 -0.27
N ILE A 419 -11.41 26.44 -0.70
CA ILE A 419 -10.22 26.65 0.11
C ILE A 419 -9.33 27.67 -0.62
N TYR A 420 -8.65 28.52 0.12
CA TYR A 420 -7.59 29.34 -0.47
C TYR A 420 -6.40 29.52 0.46
N LEU A 421 -5.20 29.34 -0.09
CA LEU A 421 -3.96 29.74 0.53
C LEU A 421 -3.76 31.24 0.32
N LEU A 422 -3.54 31.97 1.41
CA LEU A 422 -3.36 33.42 1.43
C LEU A 422 -1.97 33.80 1.93
N ALA A 423 -1.27 34.65 1.18
CA ALA A 423 -0.03 35.27 1.64
C ALA A 423 -0.30 36.33 2.73
N THR A 424 0.46 36.28 3.82
CA THR A 424 0.44 37.29 4.90
C THR A 424 1.81 37.93 5.09
N THR A 425 1.90 38.95 5.96
CA THR A 425 3.18 39.62 6.27
C THR A 425 4.17 38.72 7.00
N THR A 426 3.70 37.67 7.70
CA THR A 426 4.52 36.81 8.56
C THR A 426 4.60 35.36 8.08
N GLY A 427 3.94 35.01 6.98
CA GLY A 427 3.87 33.64 6.47
C GLY A 427 2.65 33.42 5.59
N SER A 428 1.94 32.32 5.79
CA SER A 428 0.76 31.96 5.00
C SER A 428 -0.40 31.47 5.88
N GLU A 429 -1.62 31.62 5.39
CA GLU A 429 -2.84 31.13 6.06
C GLU A 429 -3.68 30.32 5.07
N VAL A 430 -4.38 29.30 5.56
CA VAL A 430 -5.42 28.61 4.78
C VAL A 430 -6.78 28.97 5.35
N TRP A 431 -7.65 29.44 4.46
CA TRP A 431 -9.03 29.79 4.76
C TRP A 431 -9.97 28.86 4.03
N VAL A 432 -11.04 28.43 4.70
CA VAL A 432 -12.01 27.46 4.20
C VAL A 432 -13.40 28.08 4.28
N ALA A 433 -14.08 28.13 3.15
CA ALA A 433 -15.48 28.53 3.03
C ALA A 433 -16.30 27.26 2.71
N ARG A 434 -16.99 26.76 3.73
CA ARG A 434 -17.74 25.49 3.63
C ARG A 434 -18.95 25.60 2.73
N SER A 435 -19.21 24.59 1.90
CA SER A 435 -20.39 24.59 1.03
C SER A 435 -21.68 24.32 1.80
N THR A 436 -22.75 25.03 1.46
CA THR A 436 -24.11 24.72 1.89
C THR A 436 -24.90 23.95 0.83
N GLY A 437 -24.33 23.80 -0.36
CA GLY A 437 -24.98 23.29 -1.57
C GLY A 437 -25.57 24.35 -2.49
N THR A 438 -25.66 25.61 -2.02
CA THR A 438 -26.18 26.73 -2.84
C THR A 438 -25.43 28.05 -2.64
N ALA A 439 -24.53 28.11 -1.66
CA ALA A 439 -23.69 29.23 -1.30
C ALA A 439 -22.56 28.74 -0.38
N PHE A 440 -21.56 29.59 -0.13
CA PHE A 440 -20.55 29.31 0.90
C PHE A 440 -20.93 29.96 2.23
N SER A 441 -20.61 29.25 3.32
CA SER A 441 -20.55 29.85 4.65
C SER A 441 -19.41 30.88 4.71
N PRO A 442 -19.42 31.81 5.69
CA PRO A 442 -18.29 32.70 5.91
C PRO A 442 -16.97 31.93 6.01
N ALA A 443 -15.93 32.42 5.33
CA ALA A 443 -14.62 31.77 5.35
C ALA A 443 -14.02 31.80 6.76
N GLU A 444 -13.54 30.65 7.21
CA GLU A 444 -12.89 30.46 8.51
C GLU A 444 -11.42 30.11 8.29
N ARG A 445 -10.52 30.65 9.12
CA ARG A 445 -9.11 30.32 9.05
C ARG A 445 -8.85 28.97 9.72
N TRP A 446 -8.45 27.99 8.93
CA TRP A 446 -8.24 26.61 9.40
C TRP A 446 -6.77 26.28 9.65
N TRP A 447 -5.83 27.03 9.07
CA TRP A 447 -4.41 26.83 9.28
C TRP A 447 -3.61 28.14 9.25
N THR A 448 -2.49 28.16 9.98
CA THR A 448 -1.54 29.29 10.00
C THR A 448 -0.11 28.78 10.00
N GLY A 449 0.66 29.16 8.98
CA GLY A 449 2.07 28.85 8.84
C GLY A 449 2.94 30.09 9.09
N ASN A 450 3.14 30.47 10.34
CA ASN A 450 4.08 31.54 10.68
C ASN A 450 5.51 31.12 10.29
N GLY A 451 6.19 31.93 9.48
CA GLY A 451 7.50 31.61 8.91
C GLY A 451 7.45 30.75 7.64
N TRP A 452 6.27 30.29 7.22
CA TRP A 452 6.07 29.52 5.98
C TRP A 452 5.66 30.48 4.87
N GLY A 453 6.66 30.96 4.11
CA GLY A 453 6.44 31.95 3.06
C GLY A 453 5.62 31.40 1.90
N TYR A 454 4.58 32.12 1.50
CA TYR A 454 3.65 31.76 0.41
C TYR A 454 4.35 31.31 -0.88
N ALA A 455 5.41 32.03 -1.28
CA ALA A 455 6.15 31.74 -2.50
C ALA A 455 6.92 30.41 -2.48
N GLY A 456 7.07 29.79 -1.31
CA GLY A 456 7.74 28.50 -1.12
C GLY A 456 6.78 27.33 -0.91
N ILE A 457 5.47 27.51 -1.14
CA ILE A 457 4.45 26.48 -0.91
C ILE A 457 3.73 26.17 -2.24
N LYS A 458 3.64 24.89 -2.58
CA LYS A 458 2.69 24.36 -3.57
C LYS A 458 1.62 23.60 -2.78
N PRO A 459 0.43 24.20 -2.55
CA PRO A 459 -0.59 23.58 -1.74
C PRO A 459 -1.44 22.63 -2.59
N SER A 460 -1.85 21.51 -1.99
CA SER A 460 -2.79 20.55 -2.58
C SER A 460 -3.69 19.94 -1.50
N LEU A 461 -4.73 19.22 -1.93
CA LEU A 461 -5.68 18.51 -1.09
C LEU A 461 -5.79 17.03 -1.48
N GLY A 462 -6.00 16.18 -0.48
CA GLY A 462 -6.31 14.77 -0.68
C GLY A 462 -6.58 14.06 0.64
N ASP A 463 -7.43 13.04 0.64
CA ASP A 463 -7.66 12.18 1.81
C ASP A 463 -6.46 11.25 2.03
N MET A 464 -5.42 11.77 2.69
CA MET A 464 -4.14 11.10 2.85
C MET A 464 -4.19 10.03 3.96
N ASN A 465 -5.16 10.11 4.88
CA ASN A 465 -5.33 9.17 5.99
C ASN A 465 -6.53 8.20 5.81
N GLY A 466 -7.31 8.36 4.74
CA GLY A 466 -8.45 7.53 4.39
C GLY A 466 -9.70 7.77 5.26
N ASP A 467 -9.79 8.89 5.99
CA ASP A 467 -10.90 9.19 6.90
C ASP A 467 -12.11 9.84 6.21
N GLY A 468 -11.98 10.19 4.94
CA GLY A 468 -13.02 10.75 4.10
C GLY A 468 -13.19 12.26 4.18
N ALA A 469 -12.35 12.95 4.94
CA ALA A 469 -12.11 14.38 4.79
C ALA A 469 -10.76 14.58 4.10
N GLU A 470 -10.69 15.52 3.17
CA GLU A 470 -9.43 15.83 2.51
C GLU A 470 -8.48 16.60 3.44
N ASP A 471 -7.22 16.20 3.43
CA ASP A 471 -6.14 16.78 4.21
C ASP A 471 -5.41 17.87 3.43
N LEU A 472 -4.81 18.82 4.14
CA LEU A 472 -3.98 19.85 3.54
C LEU A 472 -2.55 19.32 3.34
N VAL A 473 -2.13 19.24 2.09
CA VAL A 473 -0.78 18.84 1.68
C VAL A 473 0.02 20.09 1.27
N LEU A 474 1.15 20.30 1.92
CA LEU A 474 2.03 21.45 1.71
C LEU A 474 3.38 20.96 1.17
N THR A 475 3.59 21.08 -0.15
CA THR A 475 4.88 20.80 -0.76
C THR A 475 5.76 22.05 -0.70
N THR A 476 6.84 22.01 0.07
CA THR A 476 7.61 23.19 0.44
C THR A 476 9.05 23.21 -0.02
N ASN A 477 9.52 24.42 -0.33
CA ASN A 477 10.93 24.72 -0.60
C ASN A 477 11.64 24.94 0.73
N GLU A 478 12.49 24.00 1.13
CA GLU A 478 13.10 24.03 2.46
C GLU A 478 14.30 25.00 2.51
N PRO A 479 14.52 25.72 3.63
CA PRO A 479 15.63 26.67 3.77
C PRO A 479 17.01 26.04 3.58
N THR A 480 17.15 24.75 3.87
CA THR A 480 18.37 23.97 3.66
C THR A 480 18.58 23.53 2.21
N GLY A 481 17.64 23.88 1.31
CA GLY A 481 17.49 23.29 -0.01
C GLY A 481 16.60 22.04 0.03
N GLY A 482 16.08 21.66 -1.14
CA GLY A 482 15.26 20.46 -1.33
C GLY A 482 13.75 20.69 -1.24
N THR A 483 13.02 19.59 -1.36
CA THR A 483 11.56 19.54 -1.30
C THR A 483 11.11 18.78 -0.06
N ALA A 484 10.19 19.35 0.71
CA ALA A 484 9.47 18.64 1.77
C ALA A 484 7.99 18.50 1.43
N VAL A 485 7.35 17.49 2.00
CA VAL A 485 5.89 17.31 1.99
C VAL A 485 5.44 17.28 3.44
N ASN A 486 4.68 18.29 3.82
CA ASN A 486 4.10 18.43 5.13
C ASN A 486 2.59 18.26 5.03
N VAL A 487 2.00 17.38 5.83
CA VAL A 487 0.56 17.10 5.80
C VAL A 487 -0.07 17.56 7.11
N ALA A 488 -1.12 18.37 7.00
CA ALA A 488 -1.96 18.80 8.09
C ALA A 488 -3.31 18.11 7.96
N LEU A 489 -3.54 17.09 8.81
CA LEU A 489 -4.75 16.28 8.76
C LEU A 489 -6.00 17.13 9.03
N SER A 490 -7.08 16.87 8.33
CA SER A 490 -8.36 17.52 8.61
C SER A 490 -8.90 17.10 9.97
N THR A 491 -9.44 18.07 10.69
CA THR A 491 -10.26 17.85 11.89
C THR A 491 -11.74 18.11 11.60
N ARG A 492 -12.10 18.31 10.32
CA ARG A 492 -13.43 18.68 9.79
C ARG A 492 -13.93 20.07 10.17
N THR A 493 -13.22 20.75 11.07
CA THR A 493 -13.47 22.14 11.48
C THR A 493 -12.20 22.99 11.48
N GLY A 494 -11.11 22.46 10.93
CA GLY A 494 -9.76 23.02 11.00
C GLY A 494 -8.74 22.01 10.48
N PHE A 495 -7.49 22.41 10.29
CA PHE A 495 -6.38 21.49 10.05
C PHE A 495 -5.54 21.32 11.33
N ALA A 496 -5.11 20.09 11.61
CA ALA A 496 -4.18 19.79 12.69
C ALA A 496 -2.82 20.45 12.43
N THR A 497 -1.94 20.42 13.44
CA THR A 497 -0.54 20.81 13.22
C THR A 497 0.07 19.93 12.15
N GLN A 498 0.67 20.56 11.12
CA GLN A 498 1.30 19.84 10.04
C GLN A 498 2.46 18.98 10.54
N THR A 499 2.63 17.82 9.94
CA THR A 499 3.73 16.89 10.21
C THR A 499 4.51 16.63 8.93
N LEU A 500 5.83 16.48 9.05
CA LEU A 500 6.70 16.18 7.91
C LEU A 500 6.51 14.71 7.52
N TRP A 501 5.98 14.48 6.32
CA TRP A 501 5.72 13.12 5.80
C TRP A 501 6.82 12.65 4.86
N TRP A 502 7.48 13.56 4.16
CA TRP A 502 8.61 13.26 3.29
C TRP A 502 9.54 14.46 3.11
N PHE A 503 10.83 14.20 2.91
CA PHE A 503 11.83 15.20 2.58
C PHE A 503 12.89 14.59 1.67
N ASP A 504 13.28 15.34 0.64
CA ASP A 504 14.45 15.05 -0.17
C ASP A 504 15.22 16.33 -0.50
N ILE A 505 16.51 16.29 -0.17
CA ILE A 505 17.45 17.39 -0.40
C ILE A 505 17.75 17.59 -1.90
N TYR A 506 17.56 16.56 -2.73
CA TYR A 506 17.95 16.58 -4.14
C TYR A 506 16.81 16.91 -5.10
N THR A 507 15.56 16.73 -4.69
CA THR A 507 14.40 17.08 -5.51
C THR A 507 14.28 18.60 -5.62
N ASP A 508 14.44 19.11 -6.84
CA ASP A 508 14.27 20.53 -7.15
C ASP A 508 12.80 20.92 -7.02
N TRP A 509 12.48 21.60 -5.92
CA TRP A 509 11.15 22.12 -5.64
C TRP A 509 10.67 23.06 -6.74
N THR A 510 11.55 23.80 -7.42
CA THR A 510 11.15 24.77 -8.46
C THR A 510 10.55 24.05 -9.64
N ASN A 511 11.27 23.05 -10.16
CA ASN A 511 10.90 22.30 -11.36
C ASN A 511 10.20 20.97 -11.01
N MET A 512 9.17 21.02 -10.18
CA MET A 512 8.33 19.86 -9.91
C MET A 512 6.84 20.22 -9.82
N THR A 513 5.95 19.29 -10.15
CA THR A 513 4.50 19.50 -10.05
C THR A 513 3.91 18.43 -9.16
N PRO A 514 3.47 18.74 -7.93
CA PRO A 514 2.77 17.79 -7.07
C PRO A 514 1.37 17.52 -7.61
N LEU A 515 0.91 16.29 -7.43
CA LEU A 515 -0.37 15.75 -7.86
C LEU A 515 -0.86 14.79 -6.79
N ILE A 516 -2.04 15.02 -6.23
CA ILE A 516 -2.59 14.22 -5.13
C ILE A 516 -3.84 13.50 -5.62
N GLY A 517 -3.91 12.19 -5.37
CA GLY A 517 -5.01 11.34 -5.81
C GLY A 517 -4.73 9.86 -5.57
N ASP A 518 -5.76 9.03 -5.54
CA ASP A 518 -5.63 7.58 -5.33
C ASP A 518 -5.17 6.90 -6.62
N VAL A 519 -3.86 6.83 -6.84
CA VAL A 519 -3.31 6.19 -8.04
C VAL A 519 -3.11 4.68 -7.85
N THR A 520 -3.25 4.18 -6.62
CA THR A 520 -3.05 2.75 -6.27
C THR A 520 -4.34 1.95 -6.16
N GLY A 521 -5.50 2.59 -6.25
CA GLY A 521 -6.83 1.98 -6.17
C GLY A 521 -7.21 1.51 -4.76
N ASP A 522 -6.52 1.99 -3.73
CA ASP A 522 -6.79 1.62 -2.33
C ASP A 522 -7.72 2.59 -1.60
N LYS A 523 -8.23 3.59 -2.34
CA LYS A 523 -9.15 4.65 -1.92
C LYS A 523 -8.56 5.65 -0.94
N VAL A 524 -7.24 5.75 -0.92
CA VAL A 524 -6.48 6.75 -0.16
C VAL A 524 -5.71 7.59 -1.15
N ALA A 525 -5.66 8.90 -0.93
CA ALA A 525 -4.85 9.74 -1.79
C ALA A 525 -3.35 9.42 -1.62
N ASP A 526 -2.66 9.29 -2.74
CA ASP A 526 -1.23 9.13 -2.82
C ASP A 526 -0.56 10.44 -3.25
N TYR A 527 0.73 10.58 -2.94
CA TYR A 527 1.52 11.73 -3.37
C TYR A 527 2.29 11.39 -4.66
N THR A 528 1.85 11.94 -5.77
CA THR A 528 2.52 11.83 -7.07
C THR A 528 3.15 13.16 -7.44
N PHE A 529 4.24 13.14 -8.21
CA PHE A 529 4.76 14.36 -8.79
C PHE A 529 5.56 14.15 -10.07
N THR A 530 5.64 15.19 -10.90
CA THR A 530 6.48 15.17 -12.11
C THR A 530 7.73 16.03 -11.94
N THR A 531 8.85 15.62 -12.54
CA THR A 531 10.13 16.37 -12.57
C THR A 531 10.78 16.29 -13.96
N PRO A 532 11.62 17.27 -14.35
CA PRO A 532 12.53 17.08 -15.47
C PRO A 532 13.56 15.99 -15.14
N SER A 533 14.08 15.36 -16.18
CA SER A 533 15.22 14.44 -16.12
C SER A 533 16.17 14.72 -17.28
N PRO A 534 17.42 14.20 -17.26
CA PRO A 534 18.35 14.39 -18.38
C PRO A 534 17.83 13.87 -19.73
N THR A 535 16.94 12.88 -19.72
CA THR A 535 16.37 12.25 -20.92
C THR A 535 14.94 12.69 -21.21
N GLY A 536 14.28 13.42 -20.31
CA GLY A 536 12.93 13.94 -20.53
C GLY A 536 12.21 14.31 -19.24
N VAL A 537 11.15 13.57 -18.90
CA VAL A 537 10.31 13.79 -17.73
C VAL A 537 10.15 12.50 -16.94
N LYS A 538 10.03 12.59 -15.62
CA LYS A 538 9.63 11.46 -14.77
C LYS A 538 8.35 11.80 -14.02
N ALA A 539 7.48 10.82 -13.83
CA ALA A 539 6.45 10.85 -12.80
C ALA A 539 6.85 9.89 -11.67
N TRP A 540 6.86 10.41 -10.45
CA TRP A 540 7.20 9.72 -9.22
C TRP A 540 5.93 9.53 -8.39
N MET A 541 5.81 8.40 -7.71
CA MET A 541 4.70 8.06 -6.81
C MET A 541 5.25 7.71 -5.44
N LEU A 542 4.64 8.26 -4.39
CA LEU A 542 4.86 7.92 -3.00
C LEU A 542 3.51 7.52 -2.41
N LYS A 543 3.41 6.24 -2.06
CA LYS A 543 2.17 5.69 -1.52
C LYS A 543 1.90 6.25 -0.13
N SER A 544 0.67 6.63 0.17
CA SER A 544 0.33 6.99 1.54
C SER A 544 0.45 5.79 2.48
N THR A 545 0.96 6.03 3.69
CA THR A 545 0.99 5.06 4.79
C THR A 545 0.02 5.46 5.91
N TYR A 546 -0.95 6.34 5.61
CA TYR A 546 -1.93 6.92 6.53
C TYR A 546 -1.36 7.90 7.57
N ALA A 547 -0.05 7.91 7.76
CA ALA A 547 0.66 8.79 8.70
C ALA A 547 2.02 9.26 8.14
N GLY A 548 2.23 9.09 6.84
CA GLY A 548 3.50 9.32 6.16
C GLY A 548 3.43 8.93 4.68
N LEU A 549 4.56 9.06 3.99
CA LEU A 549 4.71 8.65 2.60
C LEU A 549 5.77 7.56 2.47
N ALA A 550 5.48 6.56 1.63
CA ALA A 550 6.44 5.53 1.24
C ALA A 550 7.56 6.12 0.37
N GLN A 551 8.55 5.29 0.02
CA GLN A 551 9.64 5.74 -0.82
C GLN A 551 9.19 6.09 -2.25
N PRO A 552 9.79 7.12 -2.87
CA PRO A 552 9.48 7.53 -4.23
C PRO A 552 9.83 6.43 -5.22
N GLN A 553 8.85 6.04 -6.03
CA GLN A 553 9.00 5.12 -7.14
C GLN A 553 8.76 5.84 -8.45
N VAL A 554 9.58 5.57 -9.48
CA VAL A 554 9.31 6.08 -10.83
C VAL A 554 8.17 5.25 -11.41
N TRP A 555 7.02 5.86 -11.58
CA TRP A 555 5.85 5.24 -12.20
C TRP A 555 5.78 5.49 -13.71
N TRP A 556 6.46 6.53 -14.19
CA TRP A 556 6.59 6.79 -15.62
C TRP A 556 7.93 7.43 -15.97
N ASP A 557 8.55 6.93 -17.04
CA ASP A 557 9.72 7.53 -17.70
C ASP A 557 9.29 8.07 -19.08
N GLY A 558 9.14 9.39 -19.14
CA GLY A 558 8.83 10.16 -20.35
C GLY A 558 10.09 10.55 -21.11
N SER A 559 10.92 9.58 -21.49
CA SER A 559 12.09 9.86 -22.32
C SER A 559 11.69 10.53 -23.65
N GLY A 560 12.35 11.64 -23.99
CA GLY A 560 12.03 12.50 -25.14
C GLY A 560 11.02 13.61 -24.86
N TRP A 561 10.36 13.61 -23.70
CA TRP A 561 9.42 14.66 -23.32
C TRP A 561 10.12 15.91 -22.79
N VAL A 562 9.43 17.05 -22.84
CA VAL A 562 9.96 18.33 -22.34
C VAL A 562 9.08 18.81 -21.19
N TYR A 563 9.68 18.91 -19.99
CA TYR A 563 8.94 19.25 -18.76
C TYR A 563 8.15 20.55 -18.86
N SER A 564 8.74 21.61 -19.42
CA SER A 564 8.08 22.92 -19.57
C SER A 564 6.90 22.95 -20.55
N ARG A 565 6.61 21.82 -21.21
CA ARG A 565 5.51 21.66 -22.16
C ARG A 565 4.37 20.82 -21.60
N ILE A 566 4.38 20.48 -20.31
CA ILE A 566 3.37 19.64 -19.66
C ILE A 566 2.54 20.46 -18.68
N LYS A 567 1.23 20.27 -18.71
CA LYS A 567 0.32 20.53 -17.60
C LYS A 567 -0.25 19.19 -17.16
N ALA A 568 0.06 18.78 -15.93
CA ALA A 568 -0.32 17.48 -15.39
C ALA A 568 -1.49 17.60 -14.40
N ASN A 569 -2.37 16.61 -14.39
CA ASN A 569 -3.45 16.41 -13.44
C ASN A 569 -3.59 14.91 -13.12
N LEU A 570 -4.42 14.58 -12.14
CA LEU A 570 -4.86 13.22 -11.85
C LEU A 570 -6.39 13.14 -11.93
N GLY A 571 -6.88 11.97 -12.34
CA GLY A 571 -8.30 11.62 -12.27
C GLY A 571 -8.57 10.23 -12.85
N ASP A 572 -9.63 9.57 -12.40
CA ASP A 572 -10.07 8.24 -12.87
C ASP A 572 -10.74 8.35 -14.24
N ILE A 573 -9.96 8.72 -15.25
CA ILE A 573 -10.47 9.02 -16.59
C ILE A 573 -10.81 7.73 -17.36
N ASP A 574 -10.26 6.58 -16.97
CA ASP A 574 -10.60 5.28 -17.54
C ASP A 574 -11.69 4.50 -16.77
N GLY A 575 -12.10 4.98 -15.58
CA GLY A 575 -13.19 4.42 -14.78
C GLY A 575 -12.85 3.13 -14.04
N ASN A 576 -11.56 2.86 -13.81
CA ASN A 576 -11.10 1.64 -13.14
C ASN A 576 -11.08 1.77 -11.61
N GLY A 577 -11.35 2.96 -11.07
CA GLY A 577 -11.35 3.27 -9.65
C GLY A 577 -10.03 3.83 -9.11
N ALA A 578 -8.97 3.90 -9.93
CA ALA A 578 -7.69 4.52 -9.61
C ALA A 578 -7.48 5.74 -10.51
N ASN A 579 -6.88 6.80 -9.97
CA ASN A 579 -6.56 7.99 -10.72
C ASN A 579 -5.41 7.74 -11.70
N ASP A 580 -5.62 8.20 -12.92
CA ASP A 580 -4.69 8.17 -14.04
C ASP A 580 -3.90 9.48 -14.13
N LEU A 581 -2.69 9.41 -14.71
CA LEU A 581 -1.88 10.57 -15.01
C LEU A 581 -2.38 11.25 -16.29
N VAL A 582 -2.95 12.45 -16.17
CA VAL A 582 -3.47 13.22 -17.30
C VAL A 582 -2.47 14.29 -17.71
N LEU A 583 -1.87 14.15 -18.90
CA LEU A 583 -0.81 15.02 -19.42
C LEU A 583 -1.31 15.84 -20.61
N THR A 584 -1.56 17.13 -20.40
CA THR A 584 -1.79 18.09 -21.48
C THR A 584 -0.45 18.60 -21.99
N TYR A 585 -0.11 18.28 -23.23
CA TYR A 585 1.21 18.51 -23.81
C TYR A 585 1.18 19.56 -24.92
N ARG A 586 2.21 20.41 -24.94
CA ARG A 586 2.46 21.39 -26.00
C ARG A 586 3.34 20.76 -27.07
N GLU A 587 2.80 20.54 -28.24
CA GLU A 587 3.56 20.00 -29.36
C GLU A 587 4.58 21.04 -29.91
N PRO A 588 5.63 20.60 -30.64
CA PRO A 588 6.63 21.50 -31.22
C PRO A 588 6.05 22.56 -32.16
N ASP A 589 4.94 22.26 -32.83
CA ASP A 589 4.22 23.18 -33.72
C ASP A 589 3.27 24.14 -32.97
N GLY A 590 3.16 24.00 -31.64
CA GLY A 590 2.27 24.80 -30.79
C GLY A 590 0.85 24.24 -30.63
N SER A 591 0.54 23.11 -31.29
CA SER A 591 -0.72 22.39 -31.09
C SER A 591 -0.79 21.75 -29.70
N THR A 592 -1.98 21.30 -29.31
CA THR A 592 -2.21 20.65 -28.02
C THR A 592 -2.51 19.17 -28.22
N SER A 593 -1.83 18.33 -27.46
CA SER A 593 -2.15 16.91 -27.31
C SER A 593 -2.49 16.58 -25.86
N LEU A 594 -3.28 15.52 -25.68
CA LEU A 594 -3.65 15.00 -24.37
C LEU A 594 -3.31 13.52 -24.32
N HIS A 595 -2.45 13.20 -23.36
CA HIS A 595 -1.96 11.86 -23.13
C HIS A 595 -2.42 11.36 -21.77
N ILE A 596 -2.95 10.15 -21.73
CA ILE A 596 -3.44 9.49 -20.52
C ILE A 596 -2.46 8.38 -20.14
N GLY A 597 -1.82 8.55 -19.00
CA GLY A 597 -1.06 7.54 -18.28
C GLY A 597 -1.98 6.73 -17.41
N ARG A 598 -2.59 5.68 -17.97
CA ARG A 598 -3.49 4.82 -17.22
C ARG A 598 -2.76 4.13 -16.07
N SER A 599 -3.32 4.15 -14.88
CA SER A 599 -2.74 3.48 -13.71
C SER A 599 -2.80 1.97 -13.89
N THR A 600 -1.67 1.31 -13.68
CA THR A 600 -1.57 -0.15 -13.56
C THR A 600 -1.44 -0.58 -12.09
N LEU A 601 -1.82 0.30 -11.15
CA LEU A 601 -1.65 0.19 -9.69
C LEU A 601 -0.19 0.09 -9.22
N SER A 602 0.75 0.20 -10.16
CA SER A 602 2.20 -0.02 -9.98
C SER A 602 3.05 0.84 -10.93
N GLY A 603 2.40 1.69 -11.74
CA GLY A 603 3.01 2.49 -12.79
C GLY A 603 1.94 3.15 -13.66
N PHE A 604 2.37 4.04 -14.56
CA PHE A 604 1.50 4.64 -15.56
C PHE A 604 1.86 4.17 -16.97
N TRP A 605 0.85 3.77 -17.73
CA TRP A 605 1.00 3.44 -19.14
C TRP A 605 0.41 4.55 -20.02
N VAL A 606 1.31 5.39 -20.57
CA VAL A 606 0.95 6.62 -21.28
C VAL A 606 0.60 6.39 -22.74
N GLN A 607 -0.55 6.91 -23.16
CA GLN A 607 -1.02 6.92 -24.55
C GLN A 607 -1.59 8.27 -24.97
N LEU A 608 -1.52 8.59 -26.26
CA LEU A 608 -2.25 9.71 -26.85
C LEU A 608 -3.74 9.37 -26.95
N TRP A 609 -4.60 10.20 -26.37
CA TRP A 609 -6.06 10.04 -26.43
C TRP A 609 -6.75 11.13 -27.24
N TRP A 610 -6.17 12.33 -27.29
CA TRP A 610 -6.73 13.45 -28.03
C TRP A 610 -5.63 14.39 -28.56
N TYR A 611 -5.90 15.00 -29.71
CA TYR A 611 -5.02 15.96 -30.37
C TYR A 611 -5.87 17.02 -31.05
N ASP A 612 -5.46 18.29 -30.92
CA ASP A 612 -6.10 19.41 -31.60
C ASP A 612 -5.07 20.44 -32.09
N PRO A 613 -5.02 20.70 -33.41
CA PRO A 613 -4.11 21.67 -34.00
C PRO A 613 -4.50 23.14 -33.75
N TYR A 614 -5.71 23.42 -33.26
CA TYR A 614 -6.23 24.79 -33.16
C TYR A 614 -6.24 25.34 -31.74
N THR A 615 -6.42 24.49 -30.74
CA THR A 615 -6.44 24.95 -29.34
C THR A 615 -5.02 25.25 -28.86
N SER A 616 -4.81 26.47 -28.37
CA SER A 616 -3.51 26.90 -27.84
C SER A 616 -3.28 26.38 -26.42
N TRP A 617 -2.24 25.57 -26.26
CA TRP A 617 -1.77 25.10 -24.96
C TRP A 617 -1.40 26.26 -24.03
N ASP A 618 -0.81 27.33 -24.56
CA ASP A 618 -0.27 28.45 -23.78
C ASP A 618 -1.37 29.19 -22.99
N TRP A 619 -2.60 29.21 -23.52
CA TRP A 619 -3.71 29.98 -22.97
C TRP A 619 -4.79 29.13 -22.29
N MET A 620 -4.59 27.82 -22.11
CA MET A 620 -5.57 26.96 -21.43
C MET A 620 -5.19 26.66 -19.96
N THR A 621 -6.21 26.43 -19.13
CA THR A 621 -6.04 25.88 -17.78
C THR A 621 -6.87 24.60 -17.67
N PRO A 622 -6.21 23.42 -17.65
CA PRO A 622 -6.92 22.15 -17.57
C PRO A 622 -7.42 21.85 -16.16
N PHE A 623 -8.47 21.04 -16.09
CA PHE A 623 -9.02 20.42 -14.89
C PHE A 623 -9.55 19.03 -15.26
N VAL A 624 -9.70 18.16 -14.26
CA VAL A 624 -10.16 16.78 -14.42
C VAL A 624 -11.19 16.51 -13.32
N GLY A 625 -12.28 15.83 -13.66
CA GLY A 625 -13.34 15.47 -12.71
C GLY A 625 -14.58 14.90 -13.40
N ASN A 626 -15.40 14.17 -12.66
CA ASN A 626 -16.64 13.54 -13.12
C ASN A 626 -17.76 14.58 -13.27
N VAL A 627 -17.63 15.41 -14.29
CA VAL A 627 -18.54 16.56 -14.49
C VAL A 627 -19.90 16.14 -15.03
N ASN A 628 -20.07 14.90 -15.48
CA ASN A 628 -21.32 14.42 -16.08
C ASN A 628 -22.09 13.39 -15.21
N GLY A 629 -21.49 12.93 -14.10
CA GLY A 629 -22.09 11.98 -13.16
C GLY A 629 -22.08 10.53 -13.60
N ASP A 630 -21.36 10.18 -14.68
CA ASP A 630 -21.29 8.80 -15.18
C ASP A 630 -20.30 7.91 -14.40
N GLY A 631 -19.54 8.51 -13.48
CA GLY A 631 -18.60 7.83 -12.59
C GLY A 631 -17.17 7.78 -13.10
N ASN A 632 -16.91 8.23 -14.33
CA ASN A 632 -15.55 8.46 -14.82
C ASN A 632 -15.22 9.95 -14.70
N ASP A 633 -13.95 10.25 -14.47
CA ASP A 633 -13.50 11.62 -14.61
C ASP A 633 -13.45 12.01 -16.09
N ASP A 634 -13.87 13.24 -16.39
CA ASP A 634 -13.78 13.87 -17.69
C ASP A 634 -12.61 14.87 -17.71
N TYR A 635 -12.18 15.24 -18.91
CA TYR A 635 -11.18 16.29 -19.08
C TYR A 635 -11.84 17.61 -19.47
N GLY A 636 -11.51 18.70 -18.77
CA GLY A 636 -11.96 20.03 -19.14
C GLY A 636 -10.84 21.05 -19.12
N PHE A 637 -11.09 22.19 -19.74
CA PHE A 637 -10.18 23.33 -19.67
C PHE A 637 -10.90 24.66 -19.85
N THR A 638 -10.38 25.70 -19.20
CA THR A 638 -10.75 27.09 -19.49
C THR A 638 -9.75 27.72 -20.45
N THR A 639 -10.20 28.58 -21.36
CA THR A 639 -9.35 29.29 -22.32
C THR A 639 -9.98 30.63 -22.73
N PRO A 640 -9.22 31.64 -23.20
CA PRO A 640 -9.80 32.83 -23.82
C PRO A 640 -10.80 32.47 -24.92
N SER A 641 -11.93 33.17 -24.93
CA SER A 641 -12.97 33.07 -25.94
C SER A 641 -13.38 34.48 -26.42
N PRO A 642 -14.05 34.63 -27.59
CA PRO A 642 -14.51 35.93 -28.03
C PRO A 642 -15.33 36.63 -26.94
N GLY A 643 -14.84 37.78 -26.47
CA GLY A 643 -15.50 38.57 -25.43
C GLY A 643 -15.21 38.16 -23.98
N GLY A 644 -14.44 37.10 -23.70
CA GLY A 644 -14.10 36.72 -22.33
C GLY A 644 -13.42 35.35 -22.19
N THR A 645 -13.99 34.46 -21.37
CA THR A 645 -13.46 33.12 -21.06
C THR A 645 -14.47 32.03 -21.41
N GLY A 646 -14.03 30.94 -22.04
CA GLY A 646 -14.85 29.75 -22.26
C GLY A 646 -14.36 28.57 -21.43
N ALA A 647 -15.28 27.72 -20.99
CA ALA A 647 -14.97 26.41 -20.41
C ALA A 647 -15.43 25.31 -21.38
N TRP A 648 -14.49 24.42 -21.72
CA TRP A 648 -14.68 23.31 -22.64
C TRP A 648 -14.53 21.99 -21.89
N VAL A 649 -15.32 21.00 -22.26
CA VAL A 649 -15.29 19.65 -21.67
C VAL A 649 -15.21 18.61 -22.78
N LEU A 650 -14.34 17.62 -22.57
CA LEU A 650 -14.17 16.42 -23.35
C LEU A 650 -14.59 15.26 -22.44
N ARG A 651 -15.74 14.67 -22.72
CA ARG A 651 -16.22 13.56 -21.90
C ARG A 651 -15.45 12.28 -22.17
N SER A 652 -15.14 11.53 -21.14
CA SER A 652 -14.48 10.23 -21.25
C SER A 652 -15.43 9.16 -21.77
N THR A 653 -14.85 8.15 -22.40
CA THR A 653 -15.51 6.90 -22.80
C THR A 653 -14.75 5.69 -22.25
N ASN A 654 -13.95 5.92 -21.20
CA ASN A 654 -13.05 4.96 -20.55
C ASN A 654 -11.85 4.53 -21.41
N THR A 655 -11.87 4.81 -22.71
CA THR A 655 -10.83 4.39 -23.66
C THR A 655 -10.35 5.52 -24.58
N THR A 656 -11.11 6.60 -24.66
CA THR A 656 -10.80 7.82 -25.41
C THR A 656 -11.67 8.97 -24.92
N LEU A 657 -11.48 10.16 -25.49
CA LEU A 657 -12.24 11.36 -25.18
C LEU A 657 -13.11 11.77 -26.36
N LEU A 658 -14.33 12.22 -26.06
CA LEU A 658 -15.24 12.78 -27.04
C LEU A 658 -14.76 14.15 -27.53
N THR A 659 -15.37 14.62 -28.61
CA THR A 659 -15.10 15.95 -29.15
C THR A 659 -15.38 17.04 -28.10
N PRO A 660 -14.51 18.06 -27.97
CA PRO A 660 -14.71 19.18 -27.05
C PRO A 660 -16.07 19.85 -27.24
N GLN A 661 -16.76 20.11 -26.13
CA GLN A 661 -18.01 20.86 -26.10
C GLN A 661 -17.87 22.08 -25.20
N VAL A 662 -18.44 23.20 -25.62
CA VAL A 662 -18.51 24.40 -24.78
C VAL A 662 -19.57 24.19 -23.72
N TRP A 663 -19.17 24.19 -22.46
CA TRP A 663 -20.06 24.04 -21.32
C TRP A 663 -20.39 25.38 -20.66
N TRP A 664 -19.56 26.40 -20.88
CA TRP A 664 -19.81 27.76 -20.42
C TRP A 664 -19.11 28.81 -21.29
N ASN A 665 -19.80 29.94 -21.53
CA ASN A 665 -19.28 31.13 -22.17
C ASN A 665 -19.42 32.32 -21.22
N GLY A 666 -18.29 32.81 -20.69
CA GLY A 666 -18.18 33.95 -19.80
C GLY A 666 -17.87 35.24 -20.54
N GLU A 667 -18.82 35.76 -21.31
CA GLU A 667 -18.68 37.10 -21.91
C GLU A 667 -18.48 38.16 -20.81
N GLY A 668 -17.48 39.03 -20.97
CA GLY A 668 -17.08 40.03 -19.98
C GLY A 668 -16.09 39.53 -18.93
N TRP A 669 -15.76 38.24 -18.91
CA TRP A 669 -14.81 37.65 -17.95
C TRP A 669 -13.43 37.57 -18.56
N GLY A 670 -12.59 38.57 -18.26
CA GLY A 670 -11.20 38.60 -18.72
C GLY A 670 -10.42 37.40 -18.17
N TYR A 671 -9.78 36.64 -19.06
CA TYR A 671 -9.08 35.40 -18.71
C TYR A 671 -7.95 35.60 -17.68
N SER A 672 -7.25 36.73 -17.72
CA SER A 672 -6.20 37.05 -16.73
C SER A 672 -6.73 37.40 -15.34
N GLY A 673 -8.03 37.69 -15.23
CA GLY A 673 -8.71 38.05 -13.99
C GLY A 673 -9.38 36.85 -13.31
N ILE A 674 -9.12 35.62 -13.75
CA ILE A 674 -9.67 34.41 -13.15
C ILE A 674 -8.58 33.42 -12.75
N LYS A 675 -8.87 32.62 -11.74
CA LYS A 675 -8.11 31.42 -11.35
C LYS A 675 -9.11 30.27 -11.18
N VAL A 676 -8.83 29.15 -11.81
CA VAL A 676 -9.58 27.90 -11.61
C VAL A 676 -9.11 27.29 -10.29
N ALA A 677 -10.04 26.93 -9.40
CA ALA A 677 -9.71 26.17 -8.20
C ALA A 677 -9.21 24.78 -8.60
N ARG A 678 -8.12 24.32 -7.99
CA ARG A 678 -7.51 23.02 -8.27
C ARG A 678 -7.51 22.14 -7.02
N ARG A 679 -7.16 20.88 -7.19
CA ARG A 679 -6.74 20.02 -6.09
C ARG A 679 -5.30 20.22 -5.72
#